data_AF-A0A367AG63-F1
#
_entry.id   AF-A0A367AG63-F1
#
_cell.length_a   1.000
_cell.length_b   1.000
_cell.length_c   1.000
_cell.angle_alpha   90.00
_cell.angle_beta   90.00
_cell.angle_gamma   90.00
#
_symmetry.space_group_name_H-M   'P 1'
#
loop_
_entity.id
_entity.type
_entity.pdbx_description
1 polymer ?
#
loop_
_entity_poly.entity_id
_entity_poly.type
_entity_poly.pdbx_seq_one_letter_code
_entity_poly.pdbx_strand_id
1 'polypeptide(L)'
;MGAPSSSTRCCPAGGRRPCRRWRPSWTATACAPTSSRTGSRTAAPCCGPPARPPRRCWPASARRPAPTRCSCRASSPSWTPPRRAGPGPARPGARHRLPHRAADGGHAAAAAAGRPRAGAAPLGAARARRAERGRPAARPGRRRRRPPRARLQRDRGVGRHAPGHDRGGQPGRRCRLADRQRRPGPRGGAPPGRGARRLGRRGAAAAPAPLGRGRDLRRPHRRRGAALRRRRRGRPRGAGARALGGDGRRGRRHHPGPLGGAGLHRRARGGVPGTAGTRLRAPPAAAAGGRGAARAAQRAARRLRPGGAGGAGGRGGGAGPPGPRGRPGARPALRRPPVGPAQPGGGPVRQDKDGPGAEIPEAPPAAPAADAPAPGAPRRTPPRPARVLLRDGVPALITALGPDDEAELVELHTRLSDRDRYLRFATLHPRDVAGYVRRTLDPSYGGLTLGARVRGRLVGAVQLLPAGGELAEVAAVVDPGERHEGVATALLEELAATALRWGVRRLQAYVLAENGPMMQVLTGLGMPLETVSAGGGVSLEVVLEPGDRYWTASETRFRTAAAAGLAPLLRPGSVVVVGAGRGERSVGRSVLRSLRAAGFPGPVHAVNPSAGELEGYPCHRSVADVPGPVDLAVLAVPAVGIEAVVEECGRAGVRGLVVLSGGFPAVPGLAGRVRALVDRYGMRMVGPNSVGVAAPGAPALLDATFAGRTPPTGDLGLVAQSGGVVLAALAAWQRIGLGVSAVAAIGDAHDVGARDLLAWFDEDPGTRLVVLYAESEPDLRGLARTAEHLARRMPVLALEPGTSAAGARAAASHTARSATPHAVREAAYAAAGIQGVGELGTLSAAVALLQGQPLPRPGTVVVLTNLGGGGVLAADACAAEGLPLEPLPEDLRARLEAVLPPLASTANPVDTGAAVPADAFAAALRELLEDRRVGAVLTVTAPTGVSDPGPAVAGAVAAARDPAPVVDVRFAGADPLCRLPLEPGSDRFVPSVTEPALAARALAVAWRRAAWLRRPGCGAVPPEGVDVVAARAVVAAVLARAPGGDWLLPYEVGALCAAAALPVVPATWAPTPADAAAAAAALGGPVAVKGTVRGVVHKGDAGLLRLPVSDPAEVAATVTGWQERAGEAWLGAVVQPLAEAGDELLVGAVRDAAAGAVVLLGPGGRATDALGHRVHRLAPVTDADVEEMLRGTGLFGTAHGRTLATGAVGDCLRRVAWLADALPEVRELDVNPLVVTPGGARALDVRVQVGPLPA
;
A
#
# COMPACT_ATOMS: atom_id res chain seq x y z
N MET A 1 48.51 -49.32 3.40
CA MET A 1 49.46 -49.05 2.31
C MET A 1 48.98 -47.78 1.61
N GLY A 2 49.72 -46.69 1.41
CA GLY A 2 50.75 -45.99 2.23
C GLY A 2 50.48 -44.47 2.04
N ALA A 3 50.66 -43.54 2.99
CA ALA A 3 51.80 -43.23 3.88
C ALA A 3 53.01 -42.62 3.13
N PRO A 4 53.78 -41.66 3.69
CA PRO A 4 53.74 -41.01 5.03
C PRO A 4 53.32 -39.50 4.93
N SER A 5 53.60 -38.51 5.79
CA SER A 5 54.40 -38.31 7.03
C SER A 5 53.80 -37.11 7.83
N SER A 6 53.44 -37.21 9.12
CA SER A 6 54.22 -36.86 10.35
C SER A 6 54.87 -35.47 10.38
N SER A 7 54.96 -34.69 11.47
CA SER A 7 54.42 -34.70 12.85
C SER A 7 54.67 -33.28 13.47
N THR A 8 54.37 -32.85 14.71
CA THR A 8 54.68 -33.41 16.05
C THR A 8 53.87 -32.69 17.17
N ARG A 9 53.77 -33.35 18.32
CA ARG A 9 53.05 -33.03 19.57
C ARG A 9 53.45 -31.68 20.22
N CYS A 10 52.52 -31.06 20.96
CA CYS A 10 52.56 -31.01 22.44
C CYS A 10 51.34 -30.32 23.10
N CYS A 11 51.09 -30.67 24.37
CA CYS A 11 50.11 -30.13 25.32
C CYS A 11 50.70 -30.34 26.74
N PRO A 12 50.40 -29.51 27.76
CA PRO A 12 49.15 -29.70 28.53
C PRO A 12 48.53 -28.43 29.16
N ALA A 13 47.32 -28.61 29.74
CA ALA A 13 46.67 -27.87 30.84
C ALA A 13 46.57 -26.31 30.79
N GLY A 14 45.43 -25.69 31.14
CA GLY A 14 44.10 -26.20 31.50
C GLY A 14 43.22 -25.06 32.05
N GLY A 15 41.89 -25.11 31.87
CA GLY A 15 41.01 -24.02 32.33
C GLY A 15 39.56 -24.09 31.83
N ARG A 16 38.65 -24.60 32.67
CA ARG A 16 37.22 -24.86 32.40
C ARG A 16 36.44 -23.71 31.72
N ARG A 17 35.85 -23.95 30.54
CA ARG A 17 34.53 -23.40 30.12
C ARG A 17 33.78 -24.40 29.21
N PRO A 18 32.48 -24.68 29.43
CA PRO A 18 31.73 -25.64 28.62
C PRO A 18 31.04 -25.00 27.41
N CYS A 19 31.58 -25.17 26.21
CA CYS A 19 30.92 -24.76 24.97
C CYS A 19 29.78 -25.71 24.59
N ARG A 20 28.52 -25.32 24.86
CA ARG A 20 27.32 -26.03 24.38
C ARG A 20 27.17 -25.91 22.85
N ARG A 21 27.75 -26.85 22.09
CA ARG A 21 27.20 -27.20 20.76
C ARG A 21 26.06 -28.19 20.96
N TRP A 22 24.82 -27.72 20.85
CA TRP A 22 23.64 -28.58 20.76
C TRP A 22 22.82 -28.19 19.53
N ARG A 23 22.64 -29.15 18.61
CA ARG A 23 21.57 -29.14 17.61
C ARG A 23 20.38 -29.90 18.21
N PRO A 24 19.22 -29.27 18.44
CA PRO A 24 18.00 -30.01 18.76
C PRO A 24 17.26 -30.34 17.47
N SER A 25 17.39 -31.57 16.98
CA SER A 25 16.47 -32.13 16.00
C SER A 25 15.15 -32.50 16.69
N TRP A 26 14.11 -31.70 16.50
CA TRP A 26 12.78 -31.99 17.04
C TRP A 26 12.00 -32.90 16.09
N THR A 27 12.16 -34.22 16.28
CA THR A 27 11.18 -35.20 15.81
C THR A 27 9.96 -35.18 16.72
N ALA A 28 8.75 -35.23 16.14
CA ALA A 28 7.52 -35.31 16.92
C ALA A 28 7.39 -36.68 17.61
N THR A 29 7.02 -36.67 18.89
CA THR A 29 6.65 -37.87 19.65
C THR A 29 5.16 -37.79 19.97
N ALA A 30 4.37 -38.68 19.38
CA ALA A 30 2.99 -38.91 19.78
C ALA A 30 2.91 -40.20 20.59
N CYS A 31 2.37 -40.12 21.81
CA CYS A 31 2.10 -41.31 22.62
C CYS A 31 0.75 -41.92 22.22
N ALA A 32 0.75 -43.23 21.98
CA ALA A 32 -0.43 -44.08 21.89
C ALA A 32 -0.12 -45.41 22.62
N PRO A 33 -1.11 -46.11 23.19
CA PRO A 33 -0.87 -47.01 24.32
C PRO A 33 -0.32 -48.40 23.97
N THR A 34 0.11 -49.09 25.03
CA THR A 34 0.75 -50.41 25.06
C THR A 34 -0.16 -51.57 24.64
N SER A 35 0.38 -52.49 23.86
CA SER A 35 0.11 -53.94 23.98
C SER A 35 1.33 -54.74 23.50
N SER A 36 1.45 -56.02 23.88
CA SER A 36 2.69 -56.79 23.75
C SER A 36 2.46 -58.25 23.30
N ARG A 37 3.38 -58.79 22.47
CA ARG A 37 3.93 -60.17 22.57
C ARG A 37 4.90 -60.56 21.42
N THR A 38 6.17 -60.74 21.80
CA THR A 38 7.06 -61.90 21.52
C THR A 38 6.95 -62.77 20.25
N GLY A 39 8.10 -62.97 19.58
CA GLY A 39 8.44 -64.17 18.78
C GLY A 39 8.23 -64.05 17.26
N SER A 40 9.02 -64.70 16.37
CA SER A 40 10.28 -65.47 16.53
C SER A 40 11.10 -65.45 15.21
N ARG A 41 12.33 -66.01 15.19
CA ARG A 41 13.27 -65.98 14.04
C ARG A 41 13.19 -67.23 13.15
N THR A 42 13.33 -67.07 11.82
CA THR A 42 14.21 -67.88 10.92
C THR A 42 14.39 -67.23 9.53
N ALA A 43 15.34 -67.73 8.72
CA ALA A 43 15.71 -67.26 7.36
C ALA A 43 14.73 -67.81 6.27
N ALA A 44 14.78 -67.48 4.96
CA ALA A 44 15.86 -67.01 4.06
C ALA A 44 15.33 -66.09 2.91
N PRO A 45 16.17 -65.53 1.99
CA PRO A 45 15.94 -64.17 1.44
C PRO A 45 15.57 -64.04 -0.08
N CYS A 46 15.48 -62.76 -0.49
CA CYS A 46 15.69 -62.19 -1.85
C CYS A 46 14.52 -62.05 -2.85
N CYS A 47 13.80 -60.92 -2.81
CA CYS A 47 13.36 -60.19 -4.03
C CYS A 47 12.93 -58.72 -3.79
N GLY A 48 13.24 -57.85 -4.76
CA GLY A 48 12.67 -56.53 -5.13
C GLY A 48 11.97 -55.57 -4.11
N PRO A 49 12.35 -54.28 -4.04
CA PRO A 49 11.66 -53.28 -3.20
C PRO A 49 10.43 -52.62 -3.87
N PRO A 50 9.30 -52.43 -3.17
CA PRO A 50 8.17 -51.60 -3.61
C PRO A 50 8.23 -50.16 -3.05
N ALA A 51 7.44 -49.25 -3.65
CA ALA A 51 7.38 -47.83 -3.27
C ALA A 51 6.08 -47.44 -2.52
N ARG A 52 6.07 -46.20 -1.99
CA ARG A 52 5.07 -45.56 -1.11
C ARG A 52 3.58 -45.78 -1.49
N PRO A 53 2.68 -46.04 -0.51
CA PRO A 53 1.23 -45.87 -0.66
C PRO A 53 0.76 -44.40 -0.46
N PRO A 54 -0.52 -44.06 -0.76
CA PRO A 54 -0.91 -42.67 -1.12
C PRO A 54 -1.98 -41.98 -0.23
N ARG A 55 -2.35 -40.76 -0.64
CA ARG A 55 -3.51 -39.98 -0.14
C ARG A 55 -4.85 -40.69 -0.41
N ARG A 56 -5.90 -40.34 0.35
CA ARG A 56 -7.31 -40.68 0.04
C ARG A 56 -8.01 -39.54 -0.72
N CYS A 57 -8.86 -39.91 -1.68
CA CYS A 57 -9.87 -39.07 -2.35
C CYS A 57 -11.17 -39.89 -2.48
N TRP A 58 -12.33 -39.25 -2.59
CA TRP A 58 -13.65 -39.87 -2.83
C TRP A 58 -14.57 -38.87 -3.57
N PRO A 59 -15.53 -39.30 -4.43
CA PRO A 59 -15.34 -40.25 -5.52
C PRO A 59 -15.98 -39.78 -6.87
N ALA A 60 -15.73 -40.52 -7.96
CA ALA A 60 -16.58 -40.57 -9.15
C ALA A 60 -16.47 -41.98 -9.79
N SER A 61 -17.46 -42.43 -10.59
CA SER A 61 -17.69 -43.86 -10.85
C SER A 61 -17.74 -44.30 -12.33
N ALA A 62 -17.12 -45.47 -12.61
CA ALA A 62 -17.33 -46.37 -13.78
C ALA A 62 -16.93 -45.85 -15.19
N ARG A 63 -16.43 -46.66 -16.14
CA ARG A 63 -16.09 -48.12 -16.22
C ARG A 63 -14.87 -48.35 -17.18
N ARG A 64 -14.37 -49.61 -17.26
CA ARG A 64 -13.17 -50.12 -18.02
C ARG A 64 -13.56 -50.86 -19.33
N PRO A 65 -12.68 -51.54 -20.13
CA PRO A 65 -11.19 -51.71 -20.15
C PRO A 65 -10.50 -51.23 -21.49
N ALA A 66 -9.19 -50.94 -21.66
CA ALA A 66 -7.90 -51.69 -21.53
C ALA A 66 -7.64 -52.76 -22.64
N PRO A 67 -6.38 -53.15 -23.00
CA PRO A 67 -5.00 -52.67 -22.68
C PRO A 67 -4.25 -52.17 -23.98
N THR A 68 -2.92 -51.94 -24.15
CA THR A 68 -1.66 -52.55 -23.62
C THR A 68 -0.43 -51.59 -23.71
N ARG A 69 0.76 -52.04 -23.27
CA ARG A 69 2.06 -51.32 -23.22
C ARG A 69 2.85 -51.47 -24.56
N CYS A 70 4.06 -50.95 -24.83
CA CYS A 70 5.16 -50.48 -23.95
C CYS A 70 6.24 -49.61 -24.66
N SER A 71 7.15 -49.04 -23.86
CA SER A 71 8.58 -48.64 -24.05
C SER A 71 9.34 -48.82 -25.38
N CYS A 72 10.48 -48.16 -25.68
CA CYS A 72 11.22 -46.95 -25.19
C CYS A 72 12.53 -46.82 -26.02
N ARG A 73 13.08 -45.60 -26.17
CA ARG A 73 14.38 -45.24 -26.83
C ARG A 73 14.41 -45.54 -28.35
N ALA A 74 14.92 -44.71 -29.28
CA ALA A 74 15.85 -43.57 -29.34
C ALA A 74 17.17 -43.91 -30.08
N SER A 75 17.12 -43.95 -31.41
CA SER A 75 18.26 -43.71 -32.33
C SER A 75 17.78 -43.50 -33.77
N SER A 76 18.00 -42.31 -34.33
CA SER A 76 17.94 -42.03 -35.78
C SER A 76 19.18 -42.65 -36.47
N PRO A 77 19.21 -42.94 -37.79
CA PRO A 77 19.06 -41.90 -38.82
C PRO A 77 18.42 -42.29 -40.19
N SER A 78 18.12 -41.25 -40.97
CA SER A 78 18.24 -41.12 -42.44
C SER A 78 17.53 -42.09 -43.43
N TRP A 79 16.61 -41.47 -44.18
CA TRP A 79 16.56 -41.41 -45.67
C TRP A 79 15.74 -42.40 -46.54
N THR A 80 14.80 -41.76 -47.28
CA THR A 80 14.33 -42.01 -48.67
C THR A 80 13.22 -43.05 -49.01
N PRO A 81 12.45 -42.82 -50.10
CA PRO A 81 11.17 -43.50 -50.45
C PRO A 81 11.36 -44.50 -51.66
N PRO A 82 10.37 -44.91 -52.52
CA PRO A 82 8.92 -44.60 -52.63
C PRO A 82 7.96 -45.74 -53.13
N ARG A 83 6.70 -45.36 -53.45
CA ARG A 83 5.80 -45.83 -54.55
C ARG A 83 4.79 -47.03 -54.37
N ARG A 84 3.55 -46.72 -54.83
CA ARG A 84 2.59 -47.50 -55.67
C ARG A 84 1.45 -48.37 -55.06
N ALA A 85 0.24 -48.11 -55.64
CA ALA A 85 -0.89 -49.02 -55.95
C ALA A 85 -1.87 -49.52 -54.84
N GLY A 86 -3.12 -49.80 -55.25
CA GLY A 86 -4.24 -50.40 -54.47
C GLY A 86 -4.49 -51.88 -54.87
N PRO A 87 -5.74 -52.42 -55.00
CA PRO A 87 -7.08 -51.78 -55.01
C PRO A 87 -8.29 -52.56 -54.36
N GLY A 88 -9.46 -51.89 -54.22
CA GLY A 88 -10.87 -52.42 -54.31
C GLY A 88 -11.42 -53.47 -53.30
N PRO A 89 -12.71 -53.91 -53.38
CA PRO A 89 -13.84 -53.44 -54.21
C PRO A 89 -15.27 -53.32 -53.54
N ALA A 90 -16.22 -52.62 -54.21
CA ALA A 90 -17.73 -52.77 -54.31
C ALA A 90 -18.66 -53.03 -53.06
N ARG A 91 -19.99 -52.71 -52.97
CA ARG A 91 -21.07 -51.85 -53.61
C ARG A 91 -22.36 -51.97 -52.71
N PRO A 92 -23.54 -51.26 -52.87
CA PRO A 92 -24.05 -50.20 -53.80
C PRO A 92 -24.37 -48.86 -53.03
N GLY A 93 -25.33 -47.92 -53.26
CA GLY A 93 -26.34 -47.58 -54.31
C GLY A 93 -27.84 -47.90 -54.01
N ALA A 94 -28.92 -47.15 -54.36
CA ALA A 94 -29.17 -45.76 -54.87
C ALA A 94 -30.72 -45.45 -54.98
N ARG A 95 -31.14 -44.21 -55.39
CA ARG A 95 -32.51 -43.68 -55.78
C ARG A 95 -33.40 -43.09 -54.65
N HIS A 96 -34.25 -42.04 -54.78
CA HIS A 96 -34.73 -41.05 -55.81
C HIS A 96 -35.41 -39.84 -55.05
N ARG A 97 -36.02 -38.70 -55.51
CA ARG A 97 -36.41 -37.88 -56.73
C ARG A 97 -36.61 -36.40 -56.21
N LEU A 98 -36.53 -35.25 -56.90
CA LEU A 98 -37.27 -34.56 -58.02
C LEU A 98 -38.74 -34.14 -57.76
N PRO A 99 -39.27 -33.00 -58.33
CA PRO A 99 -38.77 -32.22 -59.49
C PRO A 99 -38.80 -30.64 -59.43
N HIS A 100 -38.12 -30.00 -60.41
CA HIS A 100 -38.40 -28.68 -61.07
C HIS A 100 -38.58 -27.38 -60.23
N ARG A 101 -38.12 -26.19 -60.63
CA ARG A 101 -37.43 -25.60 -61.82
C ARG A 101 -36.85 -24.22 -61.38
N ALA A 102 -35.90 -23.53 -62.03
CA ALA A 102 -35.05 -23.74 -63.22
C ALA A 102 -33.66 -23.08 -62.89
N ALA A 103 -32.83 -22.42 -63.72
CA ALA A 103 -32.85 -22.00 -65.14
C ALA A 103 -31.41 -21.77 -65.65
N ASP A 104 -31.27 -21.49 -66.95
CA ASP A 104 -30.01 -21.50 -67.73
C ASP A 104 -29.91 -20.23 -68.62
N GLY A 105 -28.76 -19.80 -69.14
CA GLY A 105 -27.39 -20.32 -69.00
C GLY A 105 -26.38 -19.60 -69.92
N GLY A 106 -25.12 -20.06 -69.92
CA GLY A 106 -23.97 -19.50 -70.68
C GLY A 106 -22.74 -19.30 -69.77
N HIS A 107 -21.65 -20.08 -69.89
CA HIS A 107 -20.58 -20.04 -70.90
C HIS A 107 -19.55 -18.88 -70.67
N ALA A 108 -18.22 -19.10 -70.62
CA ALA A 108 -17.43 -20.34 -70.72
C ALA A 108 -16.00 -20.23 -70.13
N ALA A 109 -15.24 -21.33 -70.26
CA ALA A 109 -13.79 -21.58 -70.25
C ALA A 109 -12.81 -20.42 -70.64
N ALA A 110 -11.47 -20.49 -70.51
CA ALA A 110 -10.49 -21.29 -69.73
C ALA A 110 -9.07 -20.67 -69.96
N ALA A 111 -7.97 -21.32 -69.56
CA ALA A 111 -6.60 -20.78 -69.64
C ALA A 111 -5.75 -21.31 -70.82
N ALA A 112 -4.87 -20.48 -71.41
CA ALA A 112 -3.60 -20.91 -72.04
C ALA A 112 -2.57 -19.79 -72.35
N ALA A 113 -1.29 -20.15 -72.19
CA ALA A 113 0.01 -19.57 -72.59
C ALA A 113 0.18 -18.38 -73.59
N GLY A 114 1.15 -17.49 -73.31
CA GLY A 114 2.50 -17.65 -73.93
C GLY A 114 3.22 -16.53 -74.72
N ARG A 115 3.97 -15.63 -74.03
CA ARG A 115 5.22 -14.92 -74.51
C ARG A 115 5.08 -13.90 -75.70
N PRO A 116 6.12 -13.12 -76.12
CA PRO A 116 7.15 -12.39 -75.35
C PRO A 116 7.44 -10.91 -75.82
N ARG A 117 8.19 -10.15 -75.00
CA ARG A 117 9.10 -9.00 -75.32
C ARG A 117 8.57 -7.70 -76.02
N ALA A 118 8.62 -6.60 -75.24
CA ALA A 118 9.21 -5.27 -75.53
C ALA A 118 8.67 -4.32 -76.64
N GLY A 119 8.53 -3.01 -76.29
CA GLY A 119 8.89 -1.90 -77.20
C GLY A 119 7.96 -0.67 -77.35
N ALA A 120 8.24 0.41 -76.62
CA ALA A 120 7.93 1.83 -76.94
C ALA A 120 6.45 2.31 -77.04
N ALA A 121 6.27 3.64 -77.19
CA ALA A 121 5.00 4.40 -77.22
C ALA A 121 5.01 5.42 -78.40
N PRO A 122 3.93 6.19 -78.69
CA PRO A 122 3.91 7.58 -78.18
C PRO A 122 2.55 8.32 -78.00
N LEU A 123 2.58 9.33 -77.11
CA LEU A 123 1.98 10.69 -77.12
C LEU A 123 0.69 11.08 -77.89
N GLY A 124 -0.16 11.85 -77.18
CA GLY A 124 -0.98 12.95 -77.71
C GLY A 124 -1.49 13.84 -76.54
N ALA A 125 -1.13 15.11 -76.29
CA ALA A 125 -0.72 16.30 -77.05
C ALA A 125 -1.90 17.31 -77.26
N ALA A 126 -1.80 18.61 -76.92
CA ALA A 126 -0.71 19.36 -76.27
C ALA A 126 -1.18 20.43 -75.24
N ARG A 127 -1.45 21.73 -75.49
CA ARG A 127 -1.37 22.56 -76.73
C ARG A 127 -0.96 24.03 -76.49
N ALA A 128 -1.57 24.75 -75.54
CA ALA A 128 -1.39 26.22 -75.36
C ALA A 128 -2.01 26.71 -74.03
N ARG A 129 -1.77 27.91 -73.43
CA ARG A 129 -0.72 28.98 -73.45
C ARG A 129 -0.99 29.90 -72.22
N ARG A 130 -0.28 30.98 -71.87
CA ARG A 130 0.81 31.77 -72.51
C ARG A 130 2.01 31.87 -71.52
N ALA A 131 2.73 32.94 -71.17
CA ALA A 131 2.76 34.37 -71.53
C ALA A 131 4.22 34.89 -71.77
N GLU A 132 4.75 35.70 -70.85
CA GLU A 132 5.92 36.61 -70.98
C GLU A 132 6.25 37.14 -69.55
N ARG A 133 7.45 37.57 -69.11
CA ARG A 133 8.82 37.79 -69.66
C ARG A 133 9.83 37.30 -68.58
N GLY A 134 11.15 37.15 -68.76
CA GLY A 134 12.07 37.31 -69.91
C GLY A 134 13.52 37.46 -69.38
N ARG A 135 14.59 37.44 -70.19
CA ARG A 135 14.68 37.23 -71.65
C ARG A 135 15.82 36.22 -72.03
N PRO A 136 17.09 36.50 -72.47
CA PRO A 136 17.90 35.43 -73.12
C PRO A 136 19.43 35.33 -72.80
N ALA A 137 19.91 34.22 -72.23
CA ALA A 137 21.20 33.56 -72.58
C ALA A 137 21.41 32.26 -71.74
N ALA A 138 21.52 31.02 -72.25
CA ALA A 138 22.36 30.41 -73.32
C ALA A 138 23.75 29.96 -72.82
N ARG A 139 24.34 28.78 -73.15
CA ARG A 139 23.94 27.58 -73.97
C ARG A 139 24.80 26.32 -73.54
N PRO A 140 24.76 25.12 -74.19
CA PRO A 140 25.19 23.82 -73.60
C PRO A 140 26.56 23.24 -74.08
N GLY A 141 26.99 22.07 -73.56
CA GLY A 141 28.20 21.34 -74.01
C GLY A 141 28.24 19.80 -73.75
N ARG A 142 28.94 19.03 -74.61
CA ARG A 142 29.06 17.55 -74.64
C ARG A 142 30.30 16.98 -73.88
N ARG A 143 30.39 15.64 -73.76
CA ARG A 143 31.63 14.90 -73.35
C ARG A 143 32.71 14.87 -74.46
N ARG A 144 33.97 14.60 -74.02
CA ARG A 144 35.24 14.32 -74.76
C ARG A 144 35.98 15.52 -75.40
N ARG A 145 37.17 15.85 -74.87
CA ARG A 145 38.50 15.59 -75.48
C ARG A 145 39.67 15.94 -74.52
N ARG A 146 40.82 15.29 -74.74
CA ARG A 146 42.20 15.63 -74.28
C ARG A 146 42.99 16.08 -75.54
N PRO A 147 44.29 16.45 -75.46
CA PRO A 147 45.03 17.46 -74.68
C PRO A 147 45.76 18.41 -75.71
N PRO A 148 47.06 18.81 -75.65
CA PRO A 148 48.04 19.10 -74.56
C PRO A 148 48.85 20.43 -74.75
N ARG A 149 49.90 20.63 -73.91
CA ARG A 149 51.10 21.52 -74.11
C ARG A 149 50.86 23.04 -73.89
N ALA A 150 51.89 23.86 -73.62
CA ALA A 150 53.35 23.69 -73.71
C ALA A 150 54.08 24.36 -72.49
N ARG A 151 55.13 23.79 -71.84
CA ARG A 151 56.58 23.61 -72.21
C ARG A 151 57.47 24.82 -71.83
N LEU A 152 58.76 24.72 -71.42
CA LEU A 152 59.70 23.61 -71.07
C LEU A 152 60.35 23.94 -69.67
N GLN A 153 61.43 23.33 -69.09
CA GLN A 153 62.42 22.33 -69.51
C GLN A 153 63.12 21.63 -68.30
N ARG A 154 63.76 20.47 -68.57
CA ARG A 154 65.01 19.84 -68.05
C ARG A 154 65.83 20.50 -66.89
N ASP A 155 66.73 19.83 -66.15
CA ASP A 155 67.20 18.42 -66.12
C ASP A 155 67.90 18.05 -64.78
N ARG A 156 68.29 16.77 -64.64
CA ARG A 156 69.47 16.21 -63.91
C ARG A 156 70.06 16.92 -62.67
N GLY A 157 69.91 16.25 -61.52
CA GLY A 157 71.03 15.88 -60.62
C GLY A 157 71.70 16.97 -59.76
N VAL A 158 72.79 16.56 -59.09
CA VAL A 158 73.91 17.36 -58.51
C VAL A 158 73.54 18.80 -58.06
N GLY A 159 73.40 19.16 -56.79
CA GLY A 159 74.16 18.70 -55.63
C GLY A 159 75.51 19.43 -55.50
N ARG A 160 75.50 20.69 -55.00
CA ARG A 160 76.58 21.42 -54.26
C ARG A 160 76.59 22.96 -54.51
N HIS A 161 77.13 23.67 -53.51
CA HIS A 161 77.76 25.01 -53.49
C HIS A 161 76.96 26.32 -53.70
N ALA A 162 77.07 27.19 -52.68
CA ALA A 162 76.90 28.65 -52.71
C ALA A 162 78.22 29.33 -53.18
N PRO A 163 78.30 30.69 -53.28
CA PRO A 163 78.67 31.51 -52.11
C PRO A 163 78.04 32.94 -52.05
N GLY A 164 78.39 33.71 -51.01
CA GLY A 164 78.02 35.13 -50.76
C GLY A 164 77.44 35.32 -49.34
N HIS A 165 78.16 35.79 -48.30
CA HIS A 165 78.77 37.12 -48.05
C HIS A 165 77.74 38.29 -48.14
N ASP A 166 77.64 39.24 -47.19
CA ASP A 166 78.36 39.54 -45.93
C ASP A 166 77.53 40.62 -45.15
N ARG A 167 77.46 40.84 -43.82
CA ARG A 167 78.05 40.33 -42.54
C ARG A 167 76.92 40.30 -41.47
N GLY A 168 77.05 39.93 -40.18
CA GLY A 168 78.18 39.55 -39.32
C GLY A 168 78.57 40.67 -38.32
N GLY A 169 78.61 40.47 -36.98
CA GLY A 169 78.28 39.25 -36.22
C GLY A 169 78.83 39.18 -34.78
N GLN A 170 79.22 37.95 -34.37
CA GLN A 170 79.87 37.51 -33.12
C GLN A 170 79.07 37.52 -31.79
N PRO A 171 79.32 36.57 -30.86
CA PRO A 171 79.78 35.17 -31.04
C PRO A 171 78.98 34.09 -30.25
N GLY A 172 78.85 32.87 -30.81
CA GLY A 172 77.96 31.79 -30.29
C GLY A 172 78.55 30.37 -30.18
N ARG A 173 77.77 29.42 -29.60
CA ARG A 173 78.14 28.02 -29.19
C ARG A 173 76.86 27.14 -29.11
N ARG A 174 76.80 25.79 -28.99
CA ARG A 174 77.53 24.54 -29.38
C ARG A 174 76.64 23.35 -28.87
N CYS A 175 76.60 22.09 -29.37
CA CYS A 175 76.85 21.48 -30.70
C CYS A 175 76.50 19.96 -30.73
N ARG A 176 75.90 19.45 -31.84
CA ARG A 176 76.08 18.10 -32.48
C ARG A 176 75.47 16.76 -31.95
N LEU A 177 74.87 15.99 -32.90
CA LEU A 177 75.11 14.58 -33.36
C LEU A 177 75.14 13.37 -32.37
N ALA A 178 74.99 12.07 -32.75
CA ALA A 178 74.25 11.35 -33.83
C ALA A 178 74.40 9.79 -33.74
N ASP A 179 73.46 9.04 -34.36
CA ASP A 179 73.56 7.67 -34.96
C ASP A 179 73.77 6.37 -34.10
N ARG A 180 73.30 5.24 -34.69
CA ARG A 180 73.63 3.79 -34.50
C ARG A 180 73.38 2.95 -33.22
N GLN A 181 72.54 1.92 -33.43
CA GLN A 181 72.69 0.47 -33.13
C GLN A 181 72.67 -0.15 -31.70
N ARG A 182 71.80 -1.18 -31.61
CA ARG A 182 71.90 -2.50 -30.92
C ARG A 182 71.82 -2.62 -29.37
N ARG A 183 71.28 -3.79 -28.96
CA ARG A 183 71.10 -4.36 -27.60
C ARG A 183 72.42 -5.03 -27.10
N PRO A 184 72.54 -5.70 -25.91
CA PRO A 184 71.55 -5.95 -24.82
C PRO A 184 72.02 -5.93 -23.33
N GLY A 185 71.11 -5.54 -22.39
CA GLY A 185 71.09 -5.99 -20.98
C GLY A 185 72.17 -5.43 -20.01
N PRO A 186 72.20 -5.83 -18.72
CA PRO A 186 71.31 -6.79 -18.00
C PRO A 186 70.73 -6.29 -16.63
N ARG A 187 70.09 -7.24 -15.93
CA ARG A 187 69.62 -7.34 -14.51
C ARG A 187 70.42 -6.51 -13.47
N GLY A 188 69.82 -5.97 -12.39
CA GLY A 188 69.29 -6.64 -11.17
C GLY A 188 69.66 -5.79 -9.92
N GLY A 189 69.27 -6.04 -8.65
CA GLY A 189 68.48 -7.10 -7.99
C GLY A 189 67.99 -6.63 -6.59
N ALA A 190 67.60 -7.54 -5.68
CA ALA A 190 66.97 -7.24 -4.37
C ALA A 190 67.93 -7.47 -3.15
N PRO A 191 67.42 -7.76 -1.92
CA PRO A 191 66.97 -6.89 -0.81
C PRO A 191 68.09 -6.83 0.29
N PRO A 192 67.90 -6.90 1.65
CA PRO A 192 66.82 -6.53 2.61
C PRO A 192 67.31 -5.67 3.82
N GLY A 193 66.46 -5.42 4.83
CA GLY A 193 66.84 -4.92 6.18
C GLY A 193 65.84 -3.88 6.74
N ARG A 194 65.29 -3.94 7.96
CA ARG A 194 65.81 -4.07 9.36
C ARG A 194 66.33 -2.74 9.96
N GLY A 195 65.84 -2.39 11.17
CA GLY A 195 66.20 -1.18 11.94
C GLY A 195 65.25 0.00 11.64
N ALA A 196 64.29 0.43 12.47
CA ALA A 196 64.04 0.37 13.92
C ALA A 196 64.90 1.32 14.78
N ARG A 197 64.23 2.05 15.70
CA ARG A 197 64.77 2.90 16.80
C ARG A 197 65.36 4.28 16.34
N ARG A 198 65.36 5.37 17.15
CA ARG A 198 64.71 5.70 18.45
C ARG A 198 64.84 7.21 18.79
N LEU A 199 63.90 7.70 19.64
CA LEU A 199 64.07 8.72 20.71
C LEU A 199 64.48 10.19 20.40
N GLY A 200 64.14 11.07 21.35
CA GLY A 200 64.55 12.49 21.44
C GLY A 200 63.38 13.47 21.22
N ARG A 201 62.38 13.64 22.09
CA ARG A 201 62.26 13.64 23.58
C ARG A 201 62.71 14.98 24.22
N ARG A 202 61.81 15.55 25.05
CA ARG A 202 61.85 16.83 25.80
C ARG A 202 61.41 18.06 24.96
N GLY A 203 60.62 19.00 25.51
CA GLY A 203 59.90 19.00 26.80
C GLY A 203 59.32 20.38 27.17
N ALA A 204 58.45 20.42 28.20
CA ALA A 204 57.87 21.59 28.90
C ALA A 204 57.17 22.68 28.03
N ALA A 205 55.87 22.99 28.12
CA ALA A 205 54.96 23.27 29.25
C ALA A 205 54.83 24.79 29.58
N ALA A 206 53.70 25.14 30.22
CA ALA A 206 53.22 26.47 30.63
C ALA A 206 52.63 27.39 29.53
N ALA A 207 51.53 28.05 29.90
CA ALA A 207 50.93 29.22 29.23
C ALA A 207 51.32 30.50 30.01
N PRO A 208 51.00 31.74 29.56
CA PRO A 208 49.62 32.25 29.62
C PRO A 208 49.21 33.18 28.43
N ALA A 209 48.04 33.82 28.56
CA ALA A 209 47.49 34.89 27.70
C ALA A 209 48.00 36.30 28.18
N PRO A 210 47.42 37.49 27.86
CA PRO A 210 46.24 37.85 27.01
C PRO A 210 46.46 39.13 26.14
N LEU A 211 45.40 39.96 25.97
CA LEU A 211 45.31 41.32 25.37
C LEU A 211 45.10 41.40 23.83
N GLY A 212 44.32 42.34 23.28
CA GLY A 212 43.31 43.21 23.93
C GLY A 212 42.83 44.45 23.12
N ARG A 213 41.50 44.66 23.08
CA ARG A 213 40.74 45.93 22.82
C ARG A 213 40.92 46.71 21.49
N GLY A 214 39.80 47.15 20.91
CA GLY A 214 39.72 48.19 19.86
C GLY A 214 38.28 48.62 19.57
N ARG A 215 38.00 49.91 19.32
CA ARG A 215 36.64 50.49 19.17
C ARG A 215 36.48 51.29 17.86
N ASP A 216 35.43 50.94 17.10
CA ASP A 216 34.34 51.82 16.64
C ASP A 216 34.59 53.00 15.65
N LEU A 217 33.49 53.46 15.01
CA LEU A 217 33.20 54.75 14.33
C LEU A 217 33.51 55.00 12.81
N ARG A 218 32.40 55.14 12.06
CA ARG A 218 32.04 56.21 11.08
C ARG A 218 32.50 56.17 9.59
N ARG A 219 31.58 56.69 8.73
CA ARG A 219 31.68 57.10 7.30
C ARG A 219 32.16 58.59 7.19
N PRO A 220 32.34 59.29 6.03
CA PRO A 220 31.99 58.95 4.61
C PRO A 220 32.99 59.40 3.48
N HIS A 221 32.56 59.21 2.23
CA HIS A 221 33.10 59.62 0.91
C HIS A 221 34.20 60.73 0.76
N ARG A 222 35.27 60.40 0.02
CA ARG A 222 35.82 61.06 -1.20
C ARG A 222 36.82 60.08 -1.86
N ARG A 223 36.84 59.72 -3.17
CA ARG A 223 36.91 60.39 -4.50
C ARG A 223 38.34 60.81 -4.96
N ARG A 224 38.74 60.27 -6.13
CA ARG A 224 39.97 60.49 -6.97
C ARG A 224 41.20 59.63 -6.59
N GLY A 225 41.99 59.12 -7.55
CA GLY A 225 41.74 59.03 -9.01
C GLY A 225 42.96 58.71 -9.91
N ALA A 226 42.72 58.66 -11.23
CA ALA A 226 43.66 58.43 -12.35
C ALA A 226 44.15 56.96 -12.54
N ALA A 227 44.58 56.51 -13.73
CA ALA A 227 44.99 57.27 -14.93
C ALA A 227 44.79 56.55 -16.30
N LEU A 228 44.41 57.34 -17.35
CA LEU A 228 44.87 57.27 -18.77
C LEU A 228 44.49 56.05 -19.70
N ARG A 229 44.32 56.18 -21.04
CA ARG A 229 43.89 57.31 -21.95
C ARG A 229 43.69 56.88 -23.42
N ARG A 230 42.93 57.67 -24.23
CA ARG A 230 43.16 58.05 -25.67
C ARG A 230 42.19 59.20 -26.10
N ARG A 231 41.95 59.50 -27.41
CA ARG A 231 41.28 60.74 -27.91
C ARG A 231 40.57 60.61 -29.30
N ARG A 232 39.40 61.28 -29.51
CA ARG A 232 38.88 61.84 -30.80
C ARG A 232 37.75 62.89 -30.55
N ARG A 233 36.86 63.25 -31.51
CA ARG A 233 36.08 64.53 -31.54
C ARG A 233 34.69 64.44 -32.23
N GLY A 234 33.65 65.13 -31.69
CA GLY A 234 32.27 65.29 -32.26
C GLY A 234 31.17 65.17 -31.17
N ARG A 235 30.08 65.94 -31.00
CA ARG A 235 29.51 67.21 -31.56
C ARG A 235 28.84 67.19 -32.96
N PRO A 236 27.78 68.03 -33.24
CA PRO A 236 26.84 68.73 -32.31
C PRO A 236 25.37 69.04 -32.77
N ARG A 237 24.52 69.45 -31.78
CA ARG A 237 23.33 70.38 -31.81
C ARG A 237 22.16 70.19 -32.80
N GLY A 238 20.93 70.14 -32.25
CA GLY A 238 19.62 70.27 -32.92
C GLY A 238 18.51 70.68 -31.93
N ALA A 239 17.28 71.01 -32.38
CA ALA A 239 16.17 71.49 -31.52
C ALA A 239 14.75 71.36 -32.16
N GLY A 240 13.68 71.61 -31.37
CA GLY A 240 12.26 71.55 -31.77
C GLY A 240 11.60 70.16 -31.58
N ALA A 241 10.26 69.99 -31.50
CA ALA A 241 9.14 70.93 -31.34
C ALA A 241 7.88 70.17 -30.79
N ARG A 242 6.72 70.84 -30.66
CA ARG A 242 5.45 70.25 -30.17
C ARG A 242 4.57 69.65 -31.29
N ALA A 243 3.92 68.52 -30.97
CA ALA A 243 2.52 68.14 -31.28
C ALA A 243 1.98 68.08 -32.73
N LEU A 244 0.84 67.37 -32.85
CA LEU A 244 -0.01 67.20 -34.05
C LEU A 244 0.63 66.42 -35.22
N GLY A 245 -0.13 65.73 -36.08
CA GLY A 245 -1.56 65.40 -36.01
C GLY A 245 -2.20 65.22 -37.39
N GLY A 246 -2.53 63.98 -37.77
CA GLY A 246 -3.24 63.66 -39.02
C GLY A 246 -2.40 63.81 -40.30
N ASP A 247 -2.96 63.61 -41.51
CA ASP A 247 -4.28 63.03 -41.83
C ASP A 247 -4.30 62.45 -43.26
N GLY A 248 -5.24 61.52 -43.50
CA GLY A 248 -5.73 61.17 -44.84
C GLY A 248 -5.00 60.01 -45.53
N ARG A 249 -5.68 59.19 -46.37
CA ARG A 249 -7.06 59.18 -46.89
C ARG A 249 -7.42 57.72 -47.25
N ARG A 250 -8.64 57.17 -47.16
CA ARG A 250 -10.01 57.51 -46.69
C ARG A 250 -10.63 56.14 -46.26
N GLY A 251 -11.50 55.98 -45.24
CA GLY A 251 -12.84 56.55 -45.03
C GLY A 251 -13.93 55.52 -45.44
N ARG A 252 -15.10 55.32 -44.81
CA ARG A 252 -15.84 55.92 -43.65
C ARG A 252 -16.56 54.74 -42.90
N ARG A 253 -17.15 54.82 -41.69
CA ARG A 253 -17.18 55.80 -40.57
C ARG A 253 -17.02 54.98 -39.25
N HIS A 254 -17.91 54.80 -38.24
CA HIS A 254 -19.15 55.44 -37.74
C HIS A 254 -19.21 55.30 -36.19
N HIS A 255 -20.12 56.01 -35.51
CA HIS A 255 -20.30 56.02 -34.03
C HIS A 255 -21.77 56.36 -33.64
N PRO A 256 -22.24 56.32 -32.34
CA PRO A 256 -21.84 57.16 -31.17
C PRO A 256 -21.32 56.30 -29.96
N GLY A 257 -21.18 56.74 -28.69
CA GLY A 257 -21.49 58.00 -27.97
C GLY A 257 -20.87 58.11 -26.54
N PRO A 258 -21.04 59.22 -25.77
CA PRO A 258 -20.02 59.63 -24.75
C PRO A 258 -20.48 60.21 -23.37
N LEU A 259 -19.48 60.61 -22.54
CA LEU A 259 -19.46 61.49 -21.32
C LEU A 259 -19.72 60.82 -19.92
N GLY A 260 -19.16 61.25 -18.76
CA GLY A 260 -17.96 62.09 -18.48
C GLY A 260 -17.91 62.85 -17.10
N GLY A 261 -16.80 62.77 -16.33
CA GLY A 261 -16.26 63.88 -15.45
C GLY A 261 -16.46 63.93 -13.91
N ALA A 262 -15.37 64.28 -13.17
CA ALA A 262 -15.27 64.90 -11.80
C ALA A 262 -15.89 64.18 -10.54
N GLY A 263 -15.58 64.52 -9.27
CA GLY A 263 -14.48 65.34 -8.69
C GLY A 263 -14.55 65.59 -7.14
N LEU A 264 -13.38 65.52 -6.46
CA LEU A 264 -12.97 66.11 -5.16
C LEU A 264 -13.86 66.17 -3.88
N HIS A 265 -13.33 65.61 -2.77
CA HIS A 265 -13.39 66.21 -1.42
C HIS A 265 -12.03 66.04 -0.68
N ARG A 266 -11.70 66.85 0.36
CA ARG A 266 -10.30 67.16 0.73
C ARG A 266 -10.07 67.83 2.13
N ARG A 267 -10.16 67.13 3.28
CA ARG A 267 -9.69 67.58 4.64
C ARG A 267 -9.70 66.43 5.69
N ALA A 268 -8.89 66.41 6.77
CA ALA A 268 -7.56 66.99 7.05
C ALA A 268 -7.00 66.54 8.43
N ARG A 269 -5.66 66.34 8.53
CA ARG A 269 -4.82 66.23 9.77
C ARG A 269 -5.12 65.02 10.70
N GLY A 270 -4.16 64.42 11.41
CA GLY A 270 -2.69 64.57 11.41
C GLY A 270 -2.07 63.98 12.70
N GLY A 271 -0.79 63.56 12.67
CA GLY A 271 -0.02 63.21 13.88
C GLY A 271 0.66 61.82 13.88
N VAL A 272 1.99 61.84 13.93
CA VAL A 272 2.93 60.75 14.31
C VAL A 272 4.07 61.51 15.01
N PRO A 273 4.43 61.22 16.28
CA PRO A 273 5.22 60.02 16.63
C PRO A 273 4.91 59.36 17.99
N GLY A 274 5.56 58.21 18.25
CA GLY A 274 5.52 57.48 19.53
C GLY A 274 5.17 55.99 19.34
N THR A 275 6.10 55.07 19.02
CA THR A 275 7.06 54.35 19.89
C THR A 275 6.49 53.15 20.70
N ALA A 276 7.20 52.01 20.57
CA ALA A 276 7.18 50.81 21.43
C ALA A 276 5.97 49.85 21.38
N GLY A 277 6.22 48.57 21.71
CA GLY A 277 5.20 47.74 22.39
C GLY A 277 4.63 46.49 21.71
N THR A 278 5.36 45.75 20.86
CA THR A 278 4.87 44.43 20.40
C THR A 278 4.76 43.42 21.57
N ARG A 279 3.52 43.04 21.93
CA ARG A 279 3.22 41.81 22.67
C ARG A 279 2.00 41.11 22.05
N LEU A 280 2.12 39.82 21.78
CA LEU A 280 1.01 39.02 21.27
C LEU A 280 -0.04 38.77 22.36
N ARG A 281 -1.31 38.62 21.95
CA ARG A 281 -2.37 38.04 22.80
C ARG A 281 -2.72 36.64 22.30
N ALA A 282 -3.01 35.76 23.26
CA ALA A 282 -3.50 34.40 23.03
C ALA A 282 -4.96 34.39 22.52
N PRO A 283 -5.43 33.27 21.91
CA PRO A 283 -6.81 33.13 21.48
C PRO A 283 -7.78 32.89 22.65
N PRO A 284 -9.07 33.27 22.54
CA PRO A 284 -10.10 32.91 23.51
C PRO A 284 -10.62 31.48 23.29
N ALA A 285 -11.10 30.86 24.37
CA ALA A 285 -11.72 29.54 24.36
C ALA A 285 -13.23 29.59 24.02
N ALA A 286 -13.86 28.41 23.95
CA ALA A 286 -15.28 28.25 23.63
C ALA A 286 -16.22 28.79 24.72
N ALA A 287 -17.46 29.10 24.32
CA ALA A 287 -18.59 29.38 25.21
C ALA A 287 -19.82 28.57 24.78
N ALA A 288 -20.67 28.21 25.73
CA ALA A 288 -21.88 27.41 25.52
C ALA A 288 -23.14 28.17 25.98
N GLY A 289 -24.31 27.73 25.52
CA GLY A 289 -25.62 28.18 26.00
C GLY A 289 -26.27 29.29 25.17
N GLY A 290 -27.59 29.21 24.98
CA GLY A 290 -28.35 30.21 24.21
C GLY A 290 -29.69 29.72 23.66
N ARG A 291 -30.67 29.40 24.53
CA ARG A 291 -32.09 29.31 24.13
C ARG A 291 -32.78 30.64 24.47
N GLY A 292 -33.50 31.25 23.53
CA GLY A 292 -34.44 32.34 23.90
C GLY A 292 -34.96 33.21 22.75
N ALA A 293 -36.24 33.02 22.39
CA ALA A 293 -37.19 34.02 21.85
C ALA A 293 -36.88 34.77 20.52
N ALA A 294 -37.86 35.37 19.81
CA ALA A 294 -39.28 35.02 19.59
C ALA A 294 -39.90 35.94 18.49
N ARG A 295 -40.86 35.41 17.70
CA ARG A 295 -41.76 36.16 16.75
C ARG A 295 -41.02 36.83 15.56
N ALA A 296 -41.64 37.20 14.44
CA ALA A 296 -42.99 37.02 13.86
C ALA A 296 -42.81 36.48 12.41
N ALA A 297 -43.62 35.59 11.83
CA ALA A 297 -45.06 35.54 11.60
C ALA A 297 -45.58 36.50 10.50
N GLN A 298 -46.42 35.95 9.59
CA GLN A 298 -47.10 36.57 8.43
C GLN A 298 -46.30 36.68 7.10
N ARG A 299 -46.90 36.56 5.90
CA ARG A 299 -48.06 35.79 5.38
C ARG A 299 -48.19 36.05 3.87
N ALA A 300 -48.01 35.05 2.99
CA ALA A 300 -48.61 34.97 1.65
C ALA A 300 -48.29 33.63 0.96
N ALA A 301 -49.05 33.09 0.01
CA ALA A 301 -50.49 32.88 -0.07
C ALA A 301 -50.82 32.01 -1.30
N ARG A 302 -51.72 31.02 -1.16
CA ARG A 302 -52.56 30.42 -2.24
C ARG A 302 -51.81 29.55 -3.29
N ARG A 303 -52.43 28.53 -3.92
CA ARG A 303 -53.83 28.05 -3.97
C ARG A 303 -53.87 26.53 -4.26
N LEU A 304 -54.86 25.81 -3.68
CA LEU A 304 -55.67 24.69 -4.24
C LEU A 304 -54.95 23.52 -4.97
N ARG A 305 -55.08 22.21 -4.61
CA ARG A 305 -56.24 21.33 -4.30
C ARG A 305 -57.34 21.29 -5.39
N PRO A 306 -57.85 20.10 -5.74
CA PRO A 306 -59.10 19.69 -5.08
C PRO A 306 -59.09 18.26 -4.53
N GLY A 307 -60.08 17.99 -3.69
CA GLY A 307 -60.36 16.72 -3.02
C GLY A 307 -61.40 17.00 -1.94
N GLY A 308 -62.67 16.78 -2.26
CA GLY A 308 -63.82 17.19 -1.44
C GLY A 308 -65.08 16.42 -1.84
N ALA A 309 -66.00 16.26 -0.89
CA ALA A 309 -67.17 15.39 -1.01
C ALA A 309 -68.38 15.97 -0.23
N GLY A 310 -69.59 15.52 -0.61
CA GLY A 310 -70.87 15.91 -0.01
C GLY A 310 -71.56 17.08 -0.74
N GLY A 311 -72.85 17.04 -1.10
CA GLY A 311 -73.79 15.91 -1.16
C GLY A 311 -75.18 16.21 -0.57
N ALA A 312 -76.26 15.83 -1.28
CA ALA A 312 -77.64 15.72 -0.80
C ALA A 312 -78.56 15.06 -1.86
N GLY A 313 -79.68 14.43 -1.44
CA GLY A 313 -80.91 14.39 -2.25
C GLY A 313 -81.41 13.08 -2.90
N GLY A 314 -82.01 12.17 -2.11
CA GLY A 314 -83.34 11.60 -2.41
C GLY A 314 -83.53 10.36 -3.33
N ARG A 315 -84.11 9.29 -2.72
CA ARG A 315 -85.11 8.29 -3.23
C ARG A 315 -84.81 7.52 -4.57
N GLY A 316 -84.95 6.19 -4.66
CA GLY A 316 -85.25 5.16 -3.64
C GLY A 316 -85.54 3.76 -4.23
N GLY A 317 -85.41 2.71 -3.41
CA GLY A 317 -85.62 1.27 -3.74
C GLY A 317 -84.36 0.54 -4.24
N GLY A 318 -83.89 -0.60 -3.69
CA GLY A 318 -84.30 -1.41 -2.52
C GLY A 318 -84.48 -2.90 -2.87
N ALA A 319 -84.12 -3.91 -2.07
CA ALA A 319 -83.49 -3.96 -0.73
C ALA A 319 -82.01 -4.44 -0.82
N GLY A 320 -81.41 -5.45 -0.16
CA GLY A 320 -81.78 -6.43 0.89
C GLY A 320 -81.24 -7.87 0.58
N PRO A 321 -81.16 -8.82 1.53
CA PRO A 321 -81.42 -8.73 2.98
C PRO A 321 -80.09 -8.94 3.81
N PRO A 322 -80.00 -9.61 5.00
CA PRO A 322 -79.49 -8.89 6.19
C PRO A 322 -78.38 -9.59 7.01
N GLY A 323 -77.98 -8.97 8.14
CA GLY A 323 -77.26 -9.62 9.25
C GLY A 323 -77.75 -9.09 10.62
N PRO A 324 -77.16 -9.55 11.75
CA PRO A 324 -77.13 -8.79 13.03
C PRO A 324 -75.68 -8.61 13.55
N ARG A 325 -75.26 -7.60 14.35
CA ARG A 325 -75.80 -6.91 15.56
C ARG A 325 -75.69 -7.77 16.85
N GLY A 326 -75.30 -7.26 18.04
CA GLY A 326 -75.09 -5.86 18.48
C GLY A 326 -74.18 -5.65 19.72
N ARG A 327 -74.45 -4.59 20.54
CA ARG A 327 -73.65 -4.03 21.69
C ARG A 327 -74.35 -4.35 23.05
N PRO A 328 -74.20 -3.63 24.22
CA PRO A 328 -73.23 -2.64 24.77
C PRO A 328 -72.82 -2.86 26.27
N GLY A 329 -72.18 -1.89 26.97
CA GLY A 329 -72.12 -1.81 28.46
C GLY A 329 -70.87 -1.11 29.07
N ALA A 330 -70.94 -0.59 30.32
CA ALA A 330 -69.79 0.07 31.02
C ALA A 330 -69.92 0.26 32.57
N ARG A 331 -68.80 0.08 33.32
CA ARG A 331 -68.44 0.52 34.73
C ARG A 331 -69.40 0.15 35.89
N PRO A 332 -69.02 0.20 37.21
CA PRO A 332 -67.75 0.59 37.87
C PRO A 332 -67.06 -0.56 38.69
N ALA A 333 -66.83 -0.44 40.01
CA ALA A 333 -65.81 -1.21 40.78
C ALA A 333 -66.16 -1.56 42.26
N LEU A 334 -65.37 -2.48 42.87
CA LEU A 334 -65.04 -2.73 44.31
C LEU A 334 -65.25 -4.16 44.89
N ARG A 335 -64.26 -4.58 45.72
CA ARG A 335 -64.23 -5.61 46.81
C ARG A 335 -64.11 -7.14 46.52
N ARG A 336 -63.43 -7.81 47.48
CA ARG A 336 -63.26 -9.26 47.79
C ARG A 336 -64.34 -9.70 48.83
N PRO A 337 -64.43 -10.94 49.40
CA PRO A 337 -63.70 -12.22 49.25
C PRO A 337 -64.70 -13.33 48.75
N PRO A 338 -64.80 -14.62 49.21
CA PRO A 338 -63.95 -15.61 49.93
C PRO A 338 -63.45 -16.74 48.97
N VAL A 339 -63.25 -18.07 49.21
CA VAL A 339 -63.50 -19.08 50.30
C VAL A 339 -62.50 -20.26 50.18
N GLY A 340 -62.46 -21.21 51.14
CA GLY A 340 -61.84 -22.55 50.97
C GLY A 340 -61.84 -23.45 52.23
N PRO A 341 -61.88 -24.79 52.09
CA PRO A 341 -61.31 -25.75 53.06
C PRO A 341 -60.67 -27.02 52.40
N ALA A 342 -60.24 -28.08 53.12
CA ALA A 342 -59.17 -28.20 54.13
C ALA A 342 -59.10 -29.66 54.69
N GLN A 343 -57.92 -30.34 54.60
CA GLN A 343 -57.51 -31.54 55.40
C GLN A 343 -58.39 -32.83 55.31
N PRO A 344 -58.09 -33.96 56.02
CA PRO A 344 -56.82 -34.51 56.57
C PRO A 344 -56.53 -36.02 56.23
N GLY A 345 -55.34 -36.52 56.61
CA GLY A 345 -55.04 -37.96 56.87
C GLY A 345 -54.66 -38.83 55.64
N GLY A 346 -53.97 -39.97 55.78
CA GLY A 346 -53.30 -40.60 56.93
C GLY A 346 -52.60 -41.92 56.53
N GLY A 347 -51.55 -42.37 57.23
CA GLY A 347 -50.91 -43.70 57.02
C GLY A 347 -51.71 -44.85 57.64
N PRO A 348 -51.56 -46.13 57.20
CA PRO A 348 -50.33 -46.96 57.36
C PRO A 348 -49.81 -47.58 56.03
N VAL A 349 -48.52 -47.91 55.78
CA VAL A 349 -47.52 -48.81 56.42
C VAL A 349 -47.61 -50.29 55.95
N ARG A 350 -46.43 -50.92 55.68
CA ARG A 350 -46.10 -52.31 55.23
C ARG A 350 -46.16 -52.60 53.71
N GLN A 351 -45.22 -53.36 53.12
CA GLN A 351 -43.90 -53.84 53.60
C GLN A 351 -42.90 -54.11 52.44
N ASP A 352 -41.64 -54.36 52.78
CA ASP A 352 -40.42 -54.26 51.95
C ASP A 352 -40.27 -55.29 50.81
N LYS A 353 -39.47 -54.97 49.77
CA LYS A 353 -38.12 -55.57 49.57
C LYS A 353 -37.29 -55.03 48.39
N ASP A 354 -36.05 -54.68 48.72
CA ASP A 354 -34.78 -54.85 47.99
C ASP A 354 -34.67 -54.64 46.46
N GLY A 355 -33.98 -53.57 46.08
CA GLY A 355 -33.32 -53.38 44.79
C GLY A 355 -32.43 -52.13 44.80
N PRO A 356 -31.16 -52.16 44.36
CA PRO A 356 -30.27 -51.01 44.49
C PRO A 356 -30.63 -49.92 43.48
N GLY A 357 -31.28 -48.85 43.97
CA GLY A 357 -31.58 -47.67 43.17
C GLY A 357 -30.31 -46.90 42.83
N ALA A 358 -30.03 -46.71 41.54
CA ALA A 358 -29.01 -45.79 41.08
C ALA A 358 -29.51 -44.35 41.26
N GLU A 359 -28.70 -43.50 41.89
CA GLU A 359 -29.02 -42.09 42.10
C GLU A 359 -29.17 -41.35 40.76
N ILE A 360 -30.22 -40.54 40.63
CA ILE A 360 -30.36 -39.63 39.50
C ILE A 360 -29.31 -38.52 39.68
N PRO A 361 -28.41 -38.27 38.70
CA PRO A 361 -27.42 -37.21 38.83
C PRO A 361 -28.10 -35.86 39.07
N GLU A 362 -27.70 -35.20 40.16
CA GLU A 362 -28.20 -33.87 40.50
C GLU A 362 -27.86 -32.88 39.39
N ALA A 363 -28.79 -31.96 39.08
CA ALA A 363 -28.58 -31.00 38.01
C ALA A 363 -27.37 -30.09 38.36
N PRO A 364 -26.52 -29.72 37.37
CA PRO A 364 -25.37 -28.86 37.64
C PRO A 364 -25.84 -27.56 38.31
N PRO A 365 -25.15 -27.11 39.38
CA PRO A 365 -25.62 -25.99 40.19
C PRO A 365 -25.77 -24.75 39.32
N ALA A 366 -26.89 -24.04 39.50
CA ALA A 366 -27.08 -22.74 38.87
C ALA A 366 -25.94 -21.81 39.32
N ALA A 367 -25.28 -21.15 38.36
CA ALA A 367 -24.22 -20.20 38.64
C ALA A 367 -24.72 -19.15 39.66
N PRO A 368 -23.89 -18.75 40.65
CA PRO A 368 -24.31 -17.79 41.66
C PRO A 368 -24.76 -16.49 40.99
N ALA A 369 -25.85 -15.91 41.51
CA ALA A 369 -26.35 -14.64 41.00
C ALA A 369 -25.24 -13.59 41.11
N ALA A 370 -24.84 -13.02 39.97
CA ALA A 370 -23.68 -12.14 39.90
C ALA A 370 -23.82 -10.95 40.86
N ASP A 371 -22.81 -10.73 41.69
CA ASP A 371 -22.75 -9.59 42.60
C ASP A 371 -22.95 -8.28 41.86
N ALA A 372 -23.70 -7.36 42.47
CA ALA A 372 -23.97 -6.06 41.90
C ALA A 372 -22.63 -5.33 41.59
N PRO A 373 -22.47 -4.77 40.38
CA PRO A 373 -21.16 -4.28 39.93
C PRO A 373 -20.63 -3.18 40.85
N ALA A 374 -19.39 -3.37 41.32
CA ALA A 374 -18.78 -2.52 42.34
C ALA A 374 -18.83 -1.02 41.95
N PRO A 375 -19.14 -0.11 42.91
CA PRO A 375 -19.29 1.31 42.63
C PRO A 375 -17.96 1.90 42.16
N GLY A 376 -17.89 2.26 40.88
CA GLY A 376 -16.66 2.71 40.20
C GLY A 376 -16.28 1.89 38.97
N ALA A 377 -16.91 0.75 38.71
CA ALA A 377 -16.69 -0.03 37.50
C ALA A 377 -16.94 0.82 36.22
N PRO A 378 -16.08 0.73 35.19
CA PRO A 378 -16.21 1.53 33.98
C PRO A 378 -17.52 1.18 33.25
N ARG A 379 -18.20 2.21 32.71
CA ARG A 379 -19.46 2.04 31.99
C ARG A 379 -19.28 1.16 30.75
N ARG A 380 -19.65 -0.11 30.89
CA ARG A 380 -19.78 -1.11 29.81
C ARG A 380 -20.72 -0.58 28.73
N THR A 381 -20.10 0.05 27.73
CA THR A 381 -20.82 0.68 26.61
C THR A 381 -20.96 -0.36 25.50
N PRO A 382 -22.16 -0.53 24.91
CA PRO A 382 -22.35 -1.45 23.80
C PRO A 382 -21.50 -1.03 22.58
N PRO A 383 -21.04 -1.97 21.75
CA PRO A 383 -20.29 -1.65 20.55
C PRO A 383 -21.15 -0.89 19.53
N ARG A 384 -20.48 -0.14 18.66
CA ARG A 384 -21.09 0.42 17.45
C ARG A 384 -21.50 -0.70 16.49
N PRO A 385 -22.49 -0.48 15.60
CA PRO A 385 -22.77 -1.41 14.52
C PRO A 385 -21.52 -1.68 13.68
N ALA A 386 -21.12 -2.96 13.59
CA ALA A 386 -20.01 -3.42 12.79
C ALA A 386 -20.52 -4.08 11.50
N ARG A 387 -19.76 -3.99 10.40
CA ARG A 387 -20.10 -4.62 9.13
C ARG A 387 -19.01 -5.61 8.74
N VAL A 388 -19.37 -6.88 8.63
CA VAL A 388 -18.45 -7.96 8.28
C VAL A 388 -18.95 -8.62 6.99
N LEU A 389 -18.03 -9.11 6.16
CA LEU A 389 -18.37 -9.92 4.99
C LEU A 389 -18.45 -11.39 5.40
N LEU A 390 -19.54 -12.06 5.04
CA LEU A 390 -19.65 -13.51 5.13
C LEU A 390 -18.83 -14.18 4.03
N ARG A 391 -18.67 -15.50 4.12
CA ARG A 391 -17.79 -16.29 3.23
C ARG A 391 -18.20 -16.25 1.75
N ASP A 392 -19.50 -16.15 1.47
CA ASP A 392 -20.07 -15.91 0.14
C ASP A 392 -19.87 -14.45 -0.36
N GLY A 393 -19.38 -13.55 0.50
CA GLY A 393 -19.14 -12.15 0.23
C GLY A 393 -20.33 -11.21 0.48
N VAL A 394 -21.47 -11.74 0.95
CA VAL A 394 -22.62 -10.93 1.37
C VAL A 394 -22.30 -10.24 2.71
N PRO A 395 -22.60 -8.93 2.86
CA PRO A 395 -22.39 -8.26 4.13
C PRO A 395 -23.43 -8.64 5.18
N ALA A 396 -22.94 -8.95 6.38
CA ALA A 396 -23.72 -9.00 7.61
C ALA A 396 -23.50 -7.72 8.43
N LEU A 397 -24.58 -7.18 8.98
CA LEU A 397 -24.55 -6.09 9.95
C LEU A 397 -24.63 -6.68 11.36
N ILE A 398 -23.59 -6.49 12.16
CA ILE A 398 -23.53 -6.92 13.56
C ILE A 398 -23.92 -5.74 14.46
N THR A 399 -24.94 -5.91 15.29
CA THR A 399 -25.43 -4.91 16.25
C THR A 399 -25.51 -5.50 17.64
N ALA A 400 -25.32 -4.67 18.68
CA ALA A 400 -25.85 -5.01 20.00
C ALA A 400 -27.38 -5.15 19.91
N LEU A 401 -27.94 -6.19 20.52
CA LEU A 401 -29.38 -6.40 20.63
C LEU A 401 -29.87 -5.92 22.01
N GLY A 402 -31.07 -5.36 22.06
CA GLY A 402 -31.77 -4.95 23.27
C GLY A 402 -33.23 -5.42 23.27
N PRO A 403 -34.07 -4.93 24.21
CA PRO A 403 -35.46 -5.41 24.36
C PRO A 403 -36.32 -5.30 23.09
N ASP A 404 -36.09 -4.30 22.24
CA ASP A 404 -36.80 -4.12 20.96
C ASP A 404 -36.54 -5.28 19.96
N ASP A 405 -35.43 -6.00 20.12
CA ASP A 405 -35.06 -7.16 19.29
C ASP A 405 -35.68 -8.50 19.77
N GLU A 406 -36.49 -8.51 20.84
CA GLU A 406 -37.06 -9.75 21.43
C GLU A 406 -37.73 -10.64 20.38
N ALA A 407 -38.55 -10.05 19.49
CA ALA A 407 -39.30 -10.79 18.49
C ALA A 407 -38.39 -11.52 17.47
N GLU A 408 -37.38 -10.83 16.92
CA GLU A 408 -36.43 -11.44 15.97
C GLU A 408 -35.56 -12.51 16.65
N LEU A 409 -35.15 -12.30 17.90
CA LEU A 409 -34.32 -13.27 18.63
C LEU A 409 -35.13 -14.49 19.11
N VAL A 410 -36.42 -14.34 19.46
CA VAL A 410 -37.34 -15.47 19.65
C VAL A 410 -37.52 -16.22 18.33
N GLU A 411 -37.76 -15.52 17.22
CA GLU A 411 -37.92 -16.16 15.90
C GLU A 411 -36.69 -17.01 15.54
N LEU A 412 -35.48 -16.48 15.70
CA LEU A 412 -34.22 -17.21 15.48
C LEU A 412 -34.15 -18.52 16.30
N HIS A 413 -34.60 -18.51 17.56
CA HIS A 413 -34.63 -19.73 18.39
C HIS A 413 -35.76 -20.70 17.98
N THR A 414 -36.90 -20.21 17.48
CA THR A 414 -37.97 -21.09 16.97
C THR A 414 -37.58 -21.79 15.67
N ARG A 415 -36.77 -21.15 14.80
CA ARG A 415 -36.24 -21.75 13.56
C ARG A 415 -35.18 -22.84 13.77
N LEU A 416 -34.66 -23.01 14.99
CA LEU A 416 -33.74 -24.11 15.33
C LEU A 416 -34.44 -25.48 15.30
N SER A 417 -33.75 -26.51 14.82
CA SER A 417 -34.20 -27.90 15.02
C SER A 417 -34.03 -28.33 16.48
N ASP A 418 -34.73 -29.38 16.92
CA ASP A 418 -34.59 -29.90 18.29
C ASP A 418 -33.17 -30.40 18.60
N ARG A 419 -32.44 -30.86 17.57
CA ARG A 419 -31.01 -31.16 17.69
C ARG A 419 -30.19 -29.90 17.94
N ASP A 420 -30.47 -28.81 17.24
CA ASP A 420 -29.75 -27.54 17.43
C ASP A 420 -30.06 -26.92 18.79
N ARG A 421 -31.29 -27.06 19.29
CA ARG A 421 -31.69 -26.70 20.66
C ARG A 421 -30.91 -27.52 21.69
N TYR A 422 -30.86 -28.85 21.53
CA TYR A 422 -30.06 -29.73 22.39
C TYR A 422 -28.56 -29.37 22.38
N LEU A 423 -27.97 -29.14 21.20
CA LEU A 423 -26.57 -28.73 21.04
C LEU A 423 -26.25 -27.35 21.64
N ARG A 424 -27.27 -26.48 21.82
CA ARG A 424 -27.16 -25.15 22.44
C ARG A 424 -27.40 -25.17 23.95
N PHE A 425 -28.35 -25.97 24.45
CA PHE A 425 -28.87 -25.91 25.82
C PHE A 425 -28.57 -27.16 26.67
N ALA A 426 -27.86 -28.17 26.13
CA ALA A 426 -27.64 -29.50 26.72
C ALA A 426 -28.94 -30.25 27.11
N THR A 427 -30.08 -29.72 26.68
CA THR A 427 -31.44 -30.11 27.07
C THR A 427 -32.37 -29.79 25.89
N LEU A 428 -33.49 -30.51 25.76
CA LEU A 428 -34.37 -30.37 24.60
C LEU A 428 -35.18 -29.06 24.57
N HIS A 429 -35.31 -28.32 25.68
CA HIS A 429 -36.17 -27.13 25.74
C HIS A 429 -35.86 -26.22 26.95
N PRO A 430 -35.53 -24.93 26.76
CA PRO A 430 -35.83 -23.93 27.77
C PRO A 430 -37.34 -23.66 27.70
N ARG A 431 -38.13 -24.20 28.65
CA ARG A 431 -39.62 -24.25 28.59
C ARG A 431 -40.31 -22.92 28.26
N ASP A 432 -39.66 -21.81 28.55
CA ASP A 432 -40.02 -20.46 28.10
C ASP A 432 -38.85 -19.85 27.31
N VAL A 433 -38.92 -19.91 25.98
CA VAL A 433 -37.94 -19.29 25.08
C VAL A 433 -37.98 -17.77 25.18
N ALA A 434 -39.17 -17.17 25.34
CA ALA A 434 -39.32 -15.71 25.38
C ALA A 434 -38.75 -15.14 26.68
N GLY A 435 -39.00 -15.76 27.83
CA GLY A 435 -38.38 -15.39 29.10
C GLY A 435 -36.86 -15.63 29.14
N TYR A 436 -36.35 -16.66 28.45
CA TYR A 436 -34.90 -16.78 28.22
C TYR A 436 -34.37 -15.60 27.40
N VAL A 437 -34.98 -15.30 26.24
CA VAL A 437 -34.57 -14.18 25.37
C VAL A 437 -34.62 -12.84 26.11
N ARG A 438 -35.66 -12.58 26.93
CA ARG A 438 -35.74 -11.37 27.77
C ARG A 438 -34.55 -11.23 28.71
N ARG A 439 -34.17 -12.29 29.44
CA ARG A 439 -32.97 -12.26 30.32
C ARG A 439 -31.66 -12.08 29.53
N THR A 440 -31.60 -12.59 28.31
CA THR A 440 -30.46 -12.42 27.38
C THR A 440 -30.37 -11.00 26.78
N LEU A 441 -31.47 -10.24 26.77
CA LEU A 441 -31.56 -8.87 26.23
C LEU A 441 -31.64 -7.78 27.31
N ASP A 442 -31.86 -8.16 28.58
CA ASP A 442 -31.96 -7.24 29.71
C ASP A 442 -30.57 -6.79 30.19
N PRO A 443 -30.22 -5.49 30.08
CA PRO A 443 -28.91 -4.98 30.47
C PRO A 443 -28.66 -5.02 31.99
N SER A 444 -29.67 -5.27 32.83
CA SER A 444 -29.47 -5.37 34.28
C SER A 444 -28.58 -6.54 34.69
N TYR A 445 -28.50 -7.60 33.86
CA TYR A 445 -27.62 -8.76 34.07
C TYR A 445 -26.16 -8.46 33.67
N GLY A 446 -25.84 -7.25 33.23
CA GLY A 446 -24.46 -6.78 32.99
C GLY A 446 -23.72 -7.44 31.82
N GLY A 447 -24.41 -8.29 31.05
CA GLY A 447 -23.90 -8.95 29.84
C GLY A 447 -24.13 -8.16 28.55
N LEU A 448 -23.85 -8.81 27.43
CA LEU A 448 -24.00 -8.26 26.08
C LEU A 448 -24.46 -9.33 25.11
N THR A 449 -25.46 -9.03 24.30
CA THR A 449 -25.86 -9.87 23.16
C THR A 449 -25.60 -9.12 21.86
N LEU A 450 -24.84 -9.73 20.95
CA LEU A 450 -24.63 -9.26 19.59
C LEU A 450 -25.45 -10.11 18.62
N GLY A 451 -26.09 -9.49 17.64
CA GLY A 451 -26.86 -10.14 16.59
C GLY A 451 -26.35 -9.78 15.20
N ALA A 452 -26.24 -10.78 14.31
CA ALA A 452 -25.87 -10.60 12.92
C ALA A 452 -27.13 -10.61 12.05
N ARG A 453 -27.35 -9.53 11.29
CA ARG A 453 -28.44 -9.39 10.31
C ARG A 453 -27.91 -9.45 8.89
N VAL A 454 -28.50 -10.32 8.06
CA VAL A 454 -28.22 -10.47 6.62
C VAL A 454 -29.49 -10.16 5.84
N ARG A 455 -29.41 -9.28 4.84
CA ARG A 455 -30.57 -8.75 4.09
C ARG A 455 -31.71 -8.23 5.00
N GLY A 456 -31.35 -7.69 6.17
CA GLY A 456 -32.28 -7.21 7.20
C GLY A 456 -32.90 -8.29 8.11
N ARG A 457 -32.59 -9.58 7.92
CA ARG A 457 -33.08 -10.71 8.74
C ARG A 457 -32.04 -11.10 9.79
N LEU A 458 -32.41 -11.27 11.07
CA LEU A 458 -31.50 -11.83 12.09
C LEU A 458 -31.18 -13.31 11.78
N VAL A 459 -29.89 -13.59 11.54
CA VAL A 459 -29.37 -14.91 11.15
C VAL A 459 -28.47 -15.57 12.21
N GLY A 460 -28.07 -14.82 13.24
CA GLY A 460 -27.30 -15.36 14.34
C GLY A 460 -27.21 -14.38 15.50
N ALA A 461 -26.91 -14.90 16.69
CA ALA A 461 -26.60 -14.10 17.86
C ALA A 461 -25.52 -14.77 18.72
N VAL A 462 -24.76 -13.97 19.46
CA VAL A 462 -23.82 -14.45 20.48
C VAL A 462 -23.98 -13.61 21.74
N GLN A 463 -23.98 -14.28 22.89
CA GLN A 463 -24.12 -13.69 24.21
C GLN A 463 -22.79 -13.78 24.98
N LEU A 464 -22.45 -12.71 25.69
CA LEU A 464 -21.37 -12.60 26.67
C LEU A 464 -21.98 -12.42 28.06
N LEU A 465 -21.65 -13.31 29.00
CA LEU A 465 -22.04 -13.22 30.41
C LEU A 465 -20.77 -13.10 31.27
N PRO A 466 -20.53 -11.98 31.97
CA PRO A 466 -19.37 -11.81 32.84
C PRO A 466 -19.38 -12.83 33.98
N ALA A 467 -18.29 -13.59 34.15
CA ALA A 467 -18.16 -14.64 35.17
C ALA A 467 -17.31 -14.21 36.38
N GLY A 468 -16.84 -12.97 36.39
CA GLY A 468 -15.95 -12.41 37.42
C GLY A 468 -14.49 -12.33 36.96
N GLY A 469 -13.71 -11.43 37.58
CA GLY A 469 -12.33 -11.17 37.20
C GLY A 469 -12.18 -10.81 35.72
N GLU A 470 -11.22 -11.46 35.03
CA GLU A 470 -10.99 -11.34 33.59
C GLU A 470 -11.72 -12.41 32.75
N LEU A 471 -12.72 -13.11 33.31
CA LEU A 471 -13.44 -14.22 32.68
C LEU A 471 -14.87 -13.83 32.29
N ALA A 472 -15.34 -14.33 31.15
CA ALA A 472 -16.75 -14.28 30.76
C ALA A 472 -17.18 -15.56 30.03
N GLU A 473 -18.37 -16.05 30.31
CA GLU A 473 -19.01 -17.09 29.51
C GLU A 473 -19.46 -16.55 28.15
N VAL A 474 -19.41 -17.40 27.12
CA VAL A 474 -19.86 -17.10 25.77
C VAL A 474 -20.75 -18.23 25.22
N ALA A 475 -21.87 -17.85 24.59
CA ALA A 475 -22.76 -18.80 23.93
C ALA A 475 -23.31 -18.24 22.61
N ALA A 476 -23.29 -19.06 21.56
CA ALA A 476 -23.68 -18.67 20.20
C ALA A 476 -24.89 -19.46 19.68
N VAL A 477 -25.66 -18.83 18.80
CA VAL A 477 -26.76 -19.42 18.01
C VAL A 477 -26.70 -18.88 16.58
N VAL A 478 -26.85 -19.74 15.58
CA VAL A 478 -26.88 -19.38 14.16
C VAL A 478 -28.00 -20.15 13.47
N ASP A 479 -28.67 -19.49 12.54
CA ASP A 479 -29.75 -20.03 11.73
C ASP A 479 -29.29 -21.27 10.95
N PRO A 480 -30.07 -22.37 10.93
CA PRO A 480 -29.69 -23.61 10.26
C PRO A 480 -29.28 -23.45 8.79
N GLY A 481 -29.88 -22.51 8.05
CA GLY A 481 -29.61 -22.27 6.62
C GLY A 481 -28.41 -21.37 6.34
N GLU A 482 -27.86 -20.70 7.35
CA GLU A 482 -26.77 -19.72 7.24
C GLU A 482 -25.46 -20.28 7.85
N ARG A 483 -25.43 -21.59 8.10
CA ARG A 483 -24.27 -22.32 8.60
C ARG A 483 -23.17 -22.42 7.52
N HIS A 484 -21.92 -22.47 7.98
CA HIS A 484 -20.69 -22.53 7.17
C HIS A 484 -20.31 -21.24 6.41
N GLU A 485 -21.17 -20.21 6.40
CA GLU A 485 -20.88 -18.87 5.85
C GLU A 485 -20.11 -17.94 6.81
N GLY A 486 -19.75 -18.43 8.00
CA GLY A 486 -18.86 -17.72 8.93
C GLY A 486 -19.55 -16.83 9.96
N VAL A 487 -20.89 -16.76 9.97
CA VAL A 487 -21.71 -15.93 10.89
C VAL A 487 -21.27 -16.05 12.35
N ALA A 488 -21.06 -17.27 12.85
CA ALA A 488 -20.62 -17.50 14.24
C ALA A 488 -19.21 -16.96 14.51
N THR A 489 -18.28 -17.09 13.55
CA THR A 489 -16.90 -16.61 13.67
C THR A 489 -16.86 -15.09 13.68
N ALA A 490 -17.58 -14.43 12.76
CA ALA A 490 -17.68 -12.97 12.72
C ALA A 490 -18.27 -12.39 14.01
N LEU A 491 -19.34 -13.01 14.54
CA LEU A 491 -19.92 -12.65 15.83
C LEU A 491 -18.94 -12.81 16.99
N LEU A 492 -18.15 -13.88 17.02
CA LEU A 492 -17.13 -14.12 18.06
C LEU A 492 -15.91 -13.21 17.93
N GLU A 493 -15.50 -12.81 16.73
CA GLU A 493 -14.41 -11.84 16.51
C GLU A 493 -14.83 -10.45 17.05
N GLU A 494 -16.04 -9.97 16.76
CA GLU A 494 -16.58 -8.72 17.32
C GLU A 494 -16.83 -8.80 18.83
N LEU A 495 -17.27 -9.96 19.32
CA LEU A 495 -17.46 -10.18 20.76
C LEU A 495 -16.12 -10.18 21.51
N ALA A 496 -15.08 -10.84 20.99
CA ALA A 496 -13.74 -10.84 21.57
C ALA A 496 -13.12 -9.44 21.59
N ALA A 497 -13.25 -8.68 20.49
CA ALA A 497 -12.81 -7.29 20.43
C ALA A 497 -13.54 -6.41 21.47
N THR A 498 -14.82 -6.69 21.73
CA THR A 498 -15.63 -5.97 22.73
C THR A 498 -15.31 -6.39 24.17
N ALA A 499 -15.12 -7.68 24.41
CA ALA A 499 -14.74 -8.26 25.69
C ALA A 499 -13.39 -7.71 26.18
N LEU A 500 -12.40 -7.59 25.28
CA LEU A 500 -11.12 -6.94 25.58
C LEU A 500 -11.28 -5.48 26.03
N ARG A 501 -12.17 -4.69 25.40
CA ARG A 501 -12.49 -3.32 25.84
C ARG A 501 -13.24 -3.26 27.18
N TRP A 502 -13.80 -4.39 27.63
CA TRP A 502 -14.46 -4.54 28.94
C TRP A 502 -13.54 -5.15 30.01
N GLY A 503 -12.26 -5.39 29.71
CA GLY A 503 -11.27 -5.97 30.63
C GLY A 503 -11.25 -7.50 30.69
N VAL A 504 -12.04 -8.19 29.86
CA VAL A 504 -12.06 -9.65 29.78
C VAL A 504 -10.85 -10.15 28.99
N ARG A 505 -10.17 -11.18 29.48
CA ARG A 505 -9.03 -11.86 28.82
C ARG A 505 -9.34 -13.29 28.39
N ARG A 506 -10.34 -13.94 29.00
CA ARG A 506 -10.66 -15.35 28.73
C ARG A 506 -12.17 -15.49 28.47
N LEU A 507 -12.55 -16.17 27.39
CA LEU A 507 -13.95 -16.51 27.07
C LEU A 507 -14.18 -18.00 27.29
N GLN A 508 -15.11 -18.35 28.19
CA GLN A 508 -15.45 -19.74 28.50
C GLN A 508 -16.68 -20.19 27.70
N ALA A 509 -16.55 -21.29 26.95
CA ALA A 509 -17.63 -21.90 26.20
C ALA A 509 -17.84 -23.35 26.67
N TYR A 510 -19.01 -23.65 27.24
CA TYR A 510 -19.42 -25.03 27.46
C TYR A 510 -20.00 -25.62 26.17
N VAL A 511 -19.39 -26.67 25.65
CA VAL A 511 -19.72 -27.28 24.36
C VAL A 511 -19.88 -28.78 24.53
N LEU A 512 -21.03 -29.35 24.10
CA LEU A 512 -21.20 -30.81 24.08
C LEU A 512 -20.15 -31.43 23.15
N ALA A 513 -19.57 -32.58 23.54
CA ALA A 513 -18.51 -33.24 22.77
C ALA A 513 -18.93 -33.62 21.32
N GLU A 514 -20.24 -33.81 21.08
CA GLU A 514 -20.79 -34.05 19.73
C GLU A 514 -20.98 -32.78 18.87
N ASN A 515 -20.85 -31.57 19.43
CA ASN A 515 -21.03 -30.31 18.72
C ASN A 515 -19.78 -29.93 17.90
N GLY A 516 -19.38 -30.83 16.99
CA GLY A 516 -18.28 -30.63 16.05
C GLY A 516 -18.28 -29.28 15.30
N PRO A 517 -19.44 -28.74 14.86
CA PRO A 517 -19.50 -27.41 14.25
C PRO A 517 -19.02 -26.29 15.18
N MET A 518 -19.43 -26.27 16.46
CA MET A 518 -18.96 -25.24 17.40
C MET A 518 -17.47 -25.41 17.75
N MET A 519 -17.00 -26.66 17.86
CA MET A 519 -15.57 -26.95 18.02
C MET A 519 -14.74 -26.40 16.84
N GLN A 520 -15.25 -26.52 15.60
CA GLN A 520 -14.62 -25.95 14.40
C GLN A 520 -14.65 -24.42 14.38
N VAL A 521 -15.73 -23.78 14.87
CA VAL A 521 -15.80 -22.32 14.99
C VAL A 521 -14.76 -21.79 15.98
N LEU A 522 -14.67 -22.38 17.17
CA LEU A 522 -13.74 -21.94 18.22
C LEU A 522 -12.28 -22.17 17.80
N THR A 523 -11.94 -23.37 17.31
CA THR A 523 -10.58 -23.66 16.77
C THR A 523 -10.25 -22.83 15.52
N GLY A 524 -11.27 -22.50 14.72
CA GLY A 524 -11.15 -21.66 13.53
C GLY A 524 -10.86 -20.19 13.81
N LEU A 525 -11.09 -19.67 15.02
CA LEU A 525 -10.72 -18.29 15.39
C LEU A 525 -9.22 -18.04 15.19
N GLY A 526 -8.37 -19.02 15.54
CA GLY A 526 -6.91 -18.90 15.54
C GLY A 526 -6.32 -18.34 16.84
N MET A 527 -7.16 -18.02 17.83
CA MET A 527 -6.75 -17.69 19.21
C MET A 527 -6.19 -18.94 19.93
N PRO A 528 -5.40 -18.77 21.01
CA PRO A 528 -5.08 -19.86 21.92
C PRO A 528 -6.35 -20.42 22.59
N LEU A 529 -6.37 -21.75 22.79
CA LEU A 529 -7.48 -22.49 23.38
C LEU A 529 -6.96 -23.43 24.45
N GLU A 530 -7.54 -23.34 25.64
CA GLU A 530 -7.34 -24.27 26.74
C GLU A 530 -8.60 -25.15 26.88
N THR A 531 -8.42 -26.40 27.33
CA THR A 531 -9.51 -27.39 27.37
C THR A 531 -9.61 -27.96 28.78
N VAL A 532 -10.70 -27.65 29.46
CA VAL A 532 -11.03 -28.13 30.80
C VAL A 532 -12.14 -29.19 30.66
N SER A 533 -11.78 -30.45 30.86
CA SER A 533 -12.70 -31.57 30.70
C SER A 533 -13.49 -31.82 32.00
N ALA A 534 -14.81 -31.76 31.93
CA ALA A 534 -15.71 -32.06 33.05
C ALA A 534 -17.05 -32.61 32.55
N GLY A 535 -17.49 -33.75 33.09
CA GLY A 535 -18.88 -34.21 33.07
C GLY A 535 -19.58 -34.26 31.70
N GLY A 536 -19.09 -35.04 30.75
CA GLY A 536 -19.80 -35.34 29.48
C GLY A 536 -19.80 -34.22 28.42
N GLY A 537 -19.58 -32.97 28.82
CA GLY A 537 -19.25 -31.86 27.94
C GLY A 537 -17.76 -31.54 27.89
N VAL A 538 -17.42 -30.47 27.18
CA VAL A 538 -16.09 -29.89 27.10
C VAL A 538 -16.21 -28.40 27.44
N SER A 539 -15.54 -27.94 28.49
CA SER A 539 -15.35 -26.51 28.74
C SER A 539 -14.11 -26.05 27.98
N LEU A 540 -14.29 -25.14 27.03
CA LEU A 540 -13.22 -24.51 26.27
C LEU A 540 -13.00 -23.09 26.76
N GLU A 541 -11.74 -22.71 26.94
CA GLU A 541 -11.37 -21.34 27.33
C GLU A 541 -10.54 -20.70 26.22
N VAL A 542 -11.10 -19.68 25.57
CA VAL A 542 -10.42 -18.90 24.52
C VAL A 542 -9.63 -17.80 25.20
N VAL A 543 -8.31 -17.80 25.06
CA VAL A 543 -7.46 -16.71 25.55
C VAL A 543 -7.47 -15.57 24.52
N LEU A 544 -7.84 -14.37 24.93
CA LEU A 544 -7.97 -13.19 24.06
C LEU A 544 -6.61 -12.49 23.83
N GLU A 545 -5.60 -13.28 23.47
CA GLU A 545 -4.26 -12.80 23.11
C GLU A 545 -3.97 -13.09 21.62
N PRO A 546 -4.19 -12.11 20.72
CA PRO A 546 -4.17 -12.32 19.27
C PRO A 546 -2.74 -12.41 18.70
N GLY A 547 -2.17 -13.61 18.68
CA GLY A 547 -0.92 -13.92 17.98
C GLY A 547 -1.08 -14.19 16.47
N ASP A 548 0.03 -14.51 15.79
CA ASP A 548 0.10 -14.69 14.31
C ASP A 548 -0.97 -15.62 13.72
N ARG A 549 -1.38 -16.66 14.47
CA ARG A 549 -2.42 -17.61 14.04
C ARG A 549 -3.79 -16.94 13.88
N TYR A 550 -4.16 -16.07 14.82
CA TYR A 550 -5.40 -15.29 14.75
C TYR A 550 -5.37 -14.35 13.54
N TRP A 551 -4.29 -13.57 13.39
CA TRP A 551 -4.17 -12.62 12.28
C TRP A 551 -4.13 -13.32 10.91
N THR A 552 -3.46 -14.46 10.79
CA THR A 552 -3.43 -15.27 9.56
C THR A 552 -4.81 -15.84 9.23
N ALA A 553 -5.55 -16.32 10.24
CA ALA A 553 -6.89 -16.86 10.06
C ALA A 553 -7.91 -15.76 9.69
N SER A 554 -7.85 -14.61 10.36
CA SER A 554 -8.72 -13.45 10.10
C SER A 554 -8.44 -12.80 8.73
N GLU A 555 -7.16 -12.65 8.34
CA GLU A 555 -6.79 -12.17 6.99
C GLU A 555 -7.21 -13.16 5.90
N THR A 556 -7.18 -14.47 6.17
CA THR A 556 -7.65 -15.48 5.20
C THR A 556 -9.17 -15.47 5.07
N ARG A 557 -9.91 -15.33 6.18
CA ARG A 557 -11.37 -15.08 6.15
C ARG A 557 -11.69 -13.83 5.31
N PHE A 558 -11.01 -12.72 5.59
CA PHE A 558 -11.20 -11.47 4.87
C PHE A 558 -10.95 -11.62 3.36
N ARG A 559 -9.82 -12.20 2.94
CA ARG A 559 -9.49 -12.30 1.51
C ARG A 559 -10.52 -13.10 0.73
N THR A 560 -10.89 -14.29 1.22
CA THR A 560 -11.89 -15.14 0.55
C THR A 560 -13.26 -14.46 0.49
N ALA A 561 -13.72 -13.84 1.59
CA ALA A 561 -14.99 -13.12 1.65
C ALA A 561 -15.02 -11.88 0.73
N ALA A 562 -13.96 -11.09 0.72
CA ALA A 562 -13.85 -9.90 -0.12
C ALA A 562 -13.81 -10.26 -1.61
N ALA A 563 -13.04 -11.27 -2.01
CA ALA A 563 -12.98 -11.76 -3.39
C ALA A 563 -14.34 -12.31 -3.85
N ALA A 564 -15.02 -13.10 -3.02
CA ALA A 564 -16.37 -13.60 -3.32
C ALA A 564 -17.38 -12.45 -3.53
N GLY A 565 -17.34 -11.43 -2.66
CA GLY A 565 -18.21 -10.26 -2.75
C GLY A 565 -17.97 -9.37 -3.97
N LEU A 566 -16.80 -9.49 -4.62
CA LEU A 566 -16.49 -8.78 -5.86
C LEU A 566 -16.89 -9.56 -7.12
N ALA A 567 -17.29 -10.83 -7.02
CA ALA A 567 -17.74 -11.62 -8.17
C ALA A 567 -18.94 -10.99 -8.92
N PRO A 568 -19.99 -10.45 -8.26
CA PRO A 568 -21.09 -9.76 -8.96
C PRO A 568 -20.70 -8.43 -9.62
N LEU A 569 -19.51 -7.89 -9.30
CA LEU A 569 -19.00 -6.63 -9.85
C LEU A 569 -18.02 -6.85 -11.01
N LEU A 570 -17.25 -7.94 -10.97
CA LEU A 570 -16.15 -8.21 -11.92
C LEU A 570 -16.37 -9.46 -12.79
N ARG A 571 -17.29 -10.37 -12.41
CA ARG A 571 -17.75 -11.53 -13.18
C ARG A 571 -19.29 -11.69 -13.14
N PRO A 572 -20.09 -10.65 -13.41
CA PRO A 572 -21.55 -10.76 -13.43
C PRO A 572 -22.05 -11.65 -14.57
N GLY A 573 -23.15 -12.37 -14.34
CA GLY A 573 -23.88 -13.09 -15.39
C GLY A 573 -24.87 -12.20 -16.17
N SER A 574 -25.27 -11.06 -15.62
CA SER A 574 -26.24 -10.12 -16.22
C SER A 574 -26.00 -8.68 -15.77
N VAL A 575 -26.30 -7.71 -16.64
CA VAL A 575 -26.04 -6.28 -16.37
C VAL A 575 -27.26 -5.40 -16.71
N VAL A 576 -27.60 -4.46 -15.83
CA VAL A 576 -28.53 -3.35 -16.12
C VAL A 576 -27.81 -2.01 -16.06
N VAL A 577 -28.10 -1.11 -17.00
CA VAL A 577 -27.55 0.26 -17.03
C VAL A 577 -28.67 1.28 -16.82
N VAL A 578 -28.71 1.88 -15.63
CA VAL A 578 -29.76 2.81 -15.20
C VAL A 578 -29.32 4.25 -15.46
N GLY A 579 -30.16 5.04 -16.16
CA GLY A 579 -29.82 6.42 -16.55
C GLY A 579 -29.12 6.53 -17.91
N ALA A 580 -29.18 5.47 -18.73
CA ALA A 580 -28.84 5.59 -20.15
C ALA A 580 -29.83 6.58 -20.82
N GLY A 581 -29.31 7.73 -21.24
CA GLY A 581 -30.10 8.81 -21.84
C GLY A 581 -30.05 8.78 -23.37
N ARG A 582 -31.08 9.33 -24.03
CA ARG A 582 -31.15 9.36 -25.51
C ARG A 582 -30.02 10.18 -26.17
N GLY A 583 -29.41 11.14 -25.48
CA GLY A 583 -28.31 11.95 -26.04
C GLY A 583 -26.98 11.22 -26.11
N GLU A 584 -26.22 11.42 -27.20
CA GLU A 584 -24.94 10.74 -27.49
C GLU A 584 -23.84 10.93 -26.43
N ARG A 585 -23.95 12.02 -25.65
CA ARG A 585 -23.05 12.39 -24.54
C ARG A 585 -23.53 11.89 -23.17
N SER A 586 -24.54 11.01 -23.11
CA SER A 586 -24.96 10.37 -21.86
C SER A 586 -23.93 9.34 -21.40
N VAL A 587 -23.53 9.42 -20.13
CA VAL A 587 -22.60 8.48 -19.48
C VAL A 587 -23.12 7.04 -19.58
N GLY A 588 -24.36 6.77 -19.16
CA GLY A 588 -24.97 5.44 -19.25
C GLY A 588 -25.09 4.94 -20.69
N ARG A 589 -25.37 5.81 -21.67
CA ARG A 589 -25.35 5.43 -23.09
C ARG A 589 -23.93 5.06 -23.56
N SER A 590 -22.89 5.67 -22.99
CA SER A 590 -21.51 5.29 -23.28
C SER A 590 -21.11 3.94 -22.65
N VAL A 591 -21.62 3.61 -21.46
CA VAL A 591 -21.42 2.28 -20.85
C VAL A 591 -22.01 1.17 -21.73
N LEU A 592 -23.23 1.35 -22.26
CA LEU A 592 -23.83 0.38 -23.19
C LEU A 592 -22.95 0.13 -24.43
N ARG A 593 -22.29 1.18 -24.97
CA ARG A 593 -21.33 1.03 -26.07
C ARG A 593 -20.07 0.28 -25.65
N SER A 594 -19.56 0.51 -24.44
CA SER A 594 -18.40 -0.20 -23.89
C SER A 594 -18.69 -1.69 -23.66
N LEU A 595 -19.84 -2.04 -23.05
CA LEU A 595 -20.30 -3.44 -22.92
C LEU A 595 -20.44 -4.14 -24.28
N ARG A 596 -20.98 -3.42 -25.28
CA ARG A 596 -21.12 -3.93 -26.66
C ARG A 596 -19.77 -4.09 -27.37
N ALA A 597 -18.81 -3.22 -27.12
CA ALA A 597 -17.46 -3.29 -27.70
C ALA A 597 -16.59 -4.38 -27.06
N ALA A 598 -16.77 -4.65 -25.76
CA ALA A 598 -16.10 -5.74 -25.06
C ALA A 598 -16.67 -7.13 -25.42
N GLY A 599 -17.92 -7.19 -25.90
CA GLY A 599 -18.58 -8.45 -26.26
C GLY A 599 -19.08 -9.22 -25.05
N PHE A 600 -19.62 -8.53 -24.05
CA PHE A 600 -20.15 -9.14 -22.82
C PHE A 600 -21.17 -10.27 -23.15
N PRO A 601 -21.01 -11.50 -22.62
CA PRO A 601 -21.76 -12.67 -23.08
C PRO A 601 -23.14 -12.84 -22.43
N GLY A 602 -23.42 -12.14 -21.32
CA GLY A 602 -24.69 -12.22 -20.60
C GLY A 602 -25.73 -11.21 -21.12
N PRO A 603 -27.00 -11.31 -20.69
CA PRO A 603 -28.02 -10.32 -21.01
C PRO A 603 -27.65 -8.94 -20.45
N VAL A 604 -27.85 -7.91 -21.30
CA VAL A 604 -27.68 -6.50 -20.95
C VAL A 604 -28.99 -5.76 -21.19
N HIS A 605 -29.41 -5.00 -20.19
CA HIS A 605 -30.63 -4.21 -20.22
C HIS A 605 -30.35 -2.73 -19.92
N ALA A 606 -31.15 -1.84 -20.51
CA ALA A 606 -31.13 -0.42 -20.17
C ALA A 606 -32.37 -0.05 -19.33
N VAL A 607 -32.25 0.95 -18.44
CA VAL A 607 -33.41 1.52 -17.73
C VAL A 607 -33.49 3.03 -18.01
N ASN A 608 -34.61 3.41 -18.62
CA ASN A 608 -34.97 4.77 -18.98
C ASN A 608 -36.51 4.90 -19.01
N PRO A 609 -37.12 5.90 -18.34
CA PRO A 609 -38.58 6.05 -18.27
C PRO A 609 -39.33 6.19 -19.60
N SER A 610 -38.65 6.39 -20.73
CA SER A 610 -39.30 6.71 -22.02
C SER A 610 -38.62 6.11 -23.26
N ALA A 611 -37.61 5.24 -23.14
CA ALA A 611 -37.03 4.53 -24.29
C ALA A 611 -37.46 3.05 -24.28
N GLY A 612 -37.65 2.47 -25.47
CA GLY A 612 -37.90 1.03 -25.66
C GLY A 612 -36.65 0.22 -26.00
N GLU A 613 -35.65 0.87 -26.59
CA GLU A 613 -34.35 0.28 -26.93
C GLU A 613 -33.26 1.36 -26.88
N LEU A 614 -32.04 1.01 -26.47
CA LEU A 614 -30.85 1.87 -26.51
C LEU A 614 -29.61 1.05 -26.90
N GLU A 615 -28.84 1.50 -27.89
CA GLU A 615 -27.61 0.84 -28.37
C GLU A 615 -27.77 -0.63 -28.83
N GLY A 616 -28.98 -1.07 -29.19
CA GLY A 616 -29.29 -2.47 -29.51
C GLY A 616 -29.79 -3.31 -28.32
N TYR A 617 -29.95 -2.71 -27.14
CA TYR A 617 -30.39 -3.40 -25.92
C TYR A 617 -31.83 -3.02 -25.52
N PRO A 618 -32.65 -3.99 -25.06
CA PRO A 618 -33.99 -3.72 -24.56
C PRO A 618 -33.96 -2.70 -23.41
N CYS A 619 -34.83 -1.69 -23.48
CA CYS A 619 -34.92 -0.64 -22.48
C CYS A 619 -36.25 -0.71 -21.73
N HIS A 620 -36.14 -0.74 -20.40
CA HIS A 620 -37.24 -0.85 -19.46
C HIS A 620 -37.50 0.48 -18.74
N ARG A 621 -38.68 0.64 -18.13
CA ARG A 621 -39.03 1.87 -17.39
C ARG A 621 -38.39 1.90 -16.01
N SER A 622 -38.32 0.73 -15.36
CA SER A 622 -37.77 0.49 -14.03
C SER A 622 -36.82 -0.73 -14.06
N VAL A 623 -36.01 -0.89 -13.01
CA VAL A 623 -35.23 -2.12 -12.74
C VAL A 623 -36.16 -3.29 -12.42
N ALA A 624 -37.31 -3.02 -11.78
CA ALA A 624 -38.30 -4.04 -11.46
C ALA A 624 -39.01 -4.66 -12.69
N ASP A 625 -38.98 -4.00 -13.85
CA ASP A 625 -39.49 -4.55 -15.12
C ASP A 625 -38.50 -5.50 -15.82
N VAL A 626 -37.25 -5.61 -15.34
CA VAL A 626 -36.18 -6.38 -16.00
C VAL A 626 -36.44 -7.89 -15.84
N PRO A 627 -36.44 -8.69 -16.92
CA PRO A 627 -36.74 -10.12 -16.83
C PRO A 627 -35.55 -10.93 -16.27
N GLY A 628 -35.77 -11.59 -15.13
CA GLY A 628 -34.81 -12.51 -14.52
C GLY A 628 -33.82 -11.84 -13.55
N PRO A 629 -32.87 -12.61 -12.99
CA PRO A 629 -31.93 -12.09 -11.99
C PRO A 629 -30.92 -11.12 -12.61
N VAL A 630 -30.71 -9.99 -11.93
CA VAL A 630 -29.73 -8.96 -12.30
C VAL A 630 -28.54 -9.03 -11.36
N ASP A 631 -27.35 -9.35 -11.86
CA ASP A 631 -26.14 -9.40 -11.02
C ASP A 631 -25.58 -7.99 -10.77
N LEU A 632 -25.43 -7.19 -11.82
CA LEU A 632 -24.79 -5.88 -11.79
C LEU A 632 -25.74 -4.76 -12.24
N ALA A 633 -25.91 -3.72 -11.42
CA ALA A 633 -26.50 -2.46 -11.85
C ALA A 633 -25.47 -1.32 -11.94
N VAL A 634 -25.32 -0.72 -13.12
CA VAL A 634 -24.49 0.46 -13.36
C VAL A 634 -25.36 1.71 -13.31
N LEU A 635 -25.14 2.57 -12.32
CA LEU A 635 -26.01 3.72 -12.01
C LEU A 635 -25.39 5.03 -12.50
N ALA A 636 -26.07 5.67 -13.45
CA ALA A 636 -25.68 6.94 -14.09
C ALA A 636 -26.77 8.03 -13.98
N VAL A 637 -27.57 8.01 -12.90
CA VAL A 637 -28.64 9.00 -12.62
C VAL A 637 -28.16 10.11 -11.67
N PRO A 638 -28.73 11.34 -11.69
CA PRO A 638 -28.31 12.41 -10.80
C PRO A 638 -28.38 12.02 -9.31
N ALA A 639 -27.46 12.54 -8.49
CA ALA A 639 -27.30 12.15 -7.07
C ALA A 639 -28.62 12.18 -6.25
N VAL A 640 -29.48 13.16 -6.50
CA VAL A 640 -30.81 13.29 -5.85
C VAL A 640 -31.77 12.13 -6.12
N GLY A 641 -31.55 11.33 -7.17
CA GLY A 641 -32.34 10.16 -7.51
C GLY A 641 -31.66 8.81 -7.20
N ILE A 642 -30.38 8.81 -6.81
CA ILE A 642 -29.62 7.57 -6.58
C ILE A 642 -30.23 6.74 -5.43
N GLU A 643 -30.69 7.38 -4.36
CA GLU A 643 -31.24 6.70 -3.18
C GLU A 643 -32.45 5.80 -3.53
N ALA A 644 -33.38 6.32 -4.35
CA ALA A 644 -34.54 5.56 -4.82
C ALA A 644 -34.14 4.39 -5.72
N VAL A 645 -33.20 4.60 -6.65
CA VAL A 645 -32.71 3.55 -7.56
C VAL A 645 -31.93 2.47 -6.81
N VAL A 646 -31.17 2.82 -5.77
CA VAL A 646 -30.46 1.86 -4.92
C VAL A 646 -31.45 1.01 -4.12
N GLU A 647 -32.52 1.59 -3.58
CA GLU A 647 -33.58 0.81 -2.93
C GLU A 647 -34.31 -0.10 -3.94
N GLU A 648 -34.56 0.38 -5.15
CA GLU A 648 -35.18 -0.39 -6.22
C GLU A 648 -34.34 -1.60 -6.65
N CYS A 649 -33.04 -1.40 -6.89
CA CYS A 649 -32.08 -2.48 -7.13
C CYS A 649 -32.07 -3.50 -5.99
N GLY A 650 -32.09 -3.05 -4.74
CA GLY A 650 -32.16 -3.93 -3.57
C GLY A 650 -33.44 -4.78 -3.52
N ARG A 651 -34.58 -4.19 -3.85
CA ARG A 651 -35.87 -4.92 -3.98
C ARG A 651 -35.91 -5.89 -5.15
N ALA A 652 -35.21 -5.59 -6.25
CA ALA A 652 -35.03 -6.46 -7.40
C ALA A 652 -33.98 -7.57 -7.19
N GLY A 653 -33.33 -7.62 -6.01
CA GLY A 653 -32.34 -8.65 -5.68
C GLY A 653 -30.97 -8.47 -6.35
N VAL A 654 -30.66 -7.25 -6.82
CA VAL A 654 -29.35 -6.92 -7.42
C VAL A 654 -28.23 -7.19 -6.42
N ARG A 655 -27.10 -7.73 -6.89
CA ARG A 655 -25.97 -8.14 -6.02
C ARG A 655 -24.82 -7.13 -6.01
N GLY A 656 -24.47 -6.57 -7.16
CA GLY A 656 -23.40 -5.58 -7.34
C GLY A 656 -23.92 -4.25 -7.90
N LEU A 657 -23.39 -3.14 -7.38
CA LEU A 657 -23.66 -1.77 -7.85
C LEU A 657 -22.38 -1.06 -8.30
N VAL A 658 -22.42 -0.40 -9.45
CA VAL A 658 -21.35 0.52 -9.90
C VAL A 658 -21.96 1.91 -10.03
N VAL A 659 -21.65 2.78 -9.06
CA VAL A 659 -22.22 4.13 -8.98
C VAL A 659 -21.27 5.12 -9.62
N LEU A 660 -21.55 5.46 -10.88
CA LEU A 660 -20.75 6.41 -11.66
C LEU A 660 -21.01 7.86 -11.22
N SER A 661 -22.21 8.13 -10.72
CA SER A 661 -22.65 9.47 -10.33
C SER A 661 -21.84 10.04 -9.16
N GLY A 662 -21.14 11.15 -9.39
CA GLY A 662 -20.56 11.99 -8.35
C GLY A 662 -21.57 12.98 -7.75
N GLY A 663 -21.06 13.95 -6.98
CA GLY A 663 -21.87 15.04 -6.40
C GLY A 663 -22.61 14.68 -5.10
N PHE A 664 -22.32 13.53 -4.49
CA PHE A 664 -22.89 13.12 -3.20
C PHE A 664 -22.78 14.17 -2.08
N PRO A 665 -21.66 14.91 -1.91
CA PRO A 665 -21.55 15.96 -0.89
C PRO A 665 -22.57 17.11 -1.02
N ALA A 666 -23.20 17.30 -2.19
CA ALA A 666 -24.23 18.31 -2.39
C ALA A 666 -25.62 17.89 -1.83
N VAL A 667 -25.78 16.63 -1.41
CA VAL A 667 -27.02 16.08 -0.86
C VAL A 667 -26.76 15.60 0.59
N PRO A 668 -27.13 16.37 1.63
CA PRO A 668 -26.81 16.04 3.01
C PRO A 668 -27.20 14.62 3.42
N GLY A 669 -26.23 13.88 3.97
CA GLY A 669 -26.39 12.52 4.45
C GLY A 669 -26.59 11.42 3.40
N LEU A 670 -26.60 11.74 2.09
CA LEU A 670 -26.88 10.77 1.02
C LEU A 670 -25.95 9.55 1.07
N ALA A 671 -24.65 9.77 1.29
CA ALA A 671 -23.66 8.72 1.45
C ALA A 671 -24.04 7.68 2.51
N GLY A 672 -24.50 8.14 3.68
CA GLY A 672 -24.91 7.28 4.78
C GLY A 672 -26.20 6.51 4.50
N ARG A 673 -27.18 7.14 3.84
CA ARG A 673 -28.45 6.48 3.48
C ARG A 673 -28.26 5.45 2.36
N VAL A 674 -27.47 5.77 1.33
CA VAL A 674 -27.08 4.82 0.28
C VAL A 674 -26.29 3.64 0.88
N ARG A 675 -25.35 3.89 1.80
CA ARG A 675 -24.63 2.81 2.52
C ARG A 675 -25.59 1.91 3.31
N ALA A 676 -26.51 2.50 4.07
CA ALA A 676 -27.51 1.76 4.83
C ALA A 676 -28.42 0.90 3.93
N LEU A 677 -28.78 1.37 2.72
CA LEU A 677 -29.52 0.58 1.74
C LEU A 677 -28.68 -0.58 1.16
N VAL A 678 -27.43 -0.32 0.78
CA VAL A 678 -26.48 -1.34 0.30
C VAL A 678 -26.35 -2.48 1.32
N ASP A 679 -26.18 -2.14 2.59
CA ASP A 679 -26.03 -3.13 3.66
C ASP A 679 -27.37 -3.82 4.00
N ARG A 680 -28.49 -3.09 4.02
CA ARG A 680 -29.83 -3.64 4.25
C ARG A 680 -30.22 -4.71 3.24
N TYR A 681 -29.82 -4.60 1.98
CA TYR A 681 -30.15 -5.56 0.93
C TYR A 681 -29.05 -6.59 0.64
N GLY A 682 -27.92 -6.54 1.35
CA GLY A 682 -26.80 -7.47 1.15
C GLY A 682 -26.04 -7.25 -0.17
N MET A 683 -25.95 -6.00 -0.63
CA MET A 683 -25.29 -5.63 -1.88
C MET A 683 -23.81 -5.25 -1.66
N ARG A 684 -23.02 -5.26 -2.74
CA ARG A 684 -21.66 -4.67 -2.79
C ARG A 684 -21.61 -3.51 -3.79
N MET A 685 -20.86 -2.45 -3.47
CA MET A 685 -20.87 -1.19 -4.25
C MET A 685 -19.47 -0.63 -4.55
N VAL A 686 -19.20 -0.39 -5.83
CA VAL A 686 -18.07 0.43 -6.31
C VAL A 686 -18.55 1.86 -6.52
N GLY A 687 -17.75 2.84 -6.09
CA GLY A 687 -18.09 4.25 -6.11
C GLY A 687 -18.61 4.78 -4.76
N PRO A 688 -19.39 5.88 -4.74
CA PRO A 688 -19.84 6.69 -5.88
C PRO A 688 -18.69 7.43 -6.59
N ASN A 689 -19.00 8.33 -7.54
CA ASN A 689 -17.99 9.14 -8.23
C ASN A 689 -16.95 8.30 -9.03
N SER A 690 -17.42 7.21 -9.64
CA SER A 690 -16.60 6.21 -10.34
C SER A 690 -16.56 6.40 -11.86
N VAL A 691 -15.47 5.97 -12.51
CA VAL A 691 -15.40 5.77 -13.99
C VAL A 691 -15.95 4.42 -14.44
N GLY A 692 -16.13 3.48 -13.50
CA GLY A 692 -16.65 2.13 -13.69
C GLY A 692 -15.65 1.03 -13.34
N VAL A 693 -15.97 -0.18 -13.80
CA VAL A 693 -15.13 -1.38 -13.68
C VAL A 693 -14.98 -2.07 -15.04
N ALA A 694 -13.89 -2.80 -15.24
CA ALA A 694 -13.69 -3.64 -16.42
C ALA A 694 -12.97 -4.94 -16.04
N ALA A 695 -13.31 -6.03 -16.72
CA ALA A 695 -12.62 -7.32 -16.67
C ALA A 695 -12.62 -7.89 -18.10
N PRO A 696 -11.69 -7.45 -18.97
CA PRO A 696 -11.68 -7.77 -20.40
C PRO A 696 -11.22 -9.20 -20.72
N GLY A 697 -10.99 -10.05 -19.70
CA GLY A 697 -10.71 -11.47 -19.87
C GLY A 697 -11.98 -12.32 -19.87
N ALA A 698 -11.94 -13.46 -20.55
CA ALA A 698 -12.95 -14.50 -20.36
C ALA A 698 -12.89 -15.06 -18.91
N PRO A 699 -14.03 -15.46 -18.31
CA PRO A 699 -15.37 -15.51 -18.89
C PRO A 699 -16.15 -14.18 -18.82
N ALA A 700 -15.58 -13.11 -18.26
CA ALA A 700 -16.31 -11.87 -17.99
C ALA A 700 -16.58 -11.02 -19.24
N LEU A 701 -15.52 -10.70 -20.02
CA LEU A 701 -15.58 -9.77 -21.16
C LEU A 701 -16.32 -8.46 -20.81
N LEU A 702 -16.07 -7.94 -19.61
CA LEU A 702 -16.80 -6.83 -19.02
C LEU A 702 -16.08 -5.50 -19.27
N ASP A 703 -16.81 -4.51 -19.80
CA ASP A 703 -16.43 -3.10 -19.77
C ASP A 703 -17.64 -2.27 -19.33
N ALA A 704 -17.79 -2.12 -18.01
CA ALA A 704 -18.83 -1.30 -17.39
C ALA A 704 -18.33 0.14 -17.14
N THR A 705 -17.42 0.64 -17.97
CA THR A 705 -16.84 1.99 -17.85
C THR A 705 -17.45 2.97 -18.87
N PHE A 706 -17.16 4.27 -18.68
CA PHE A 706 -17.30 5.27 -19.74
C PHE A 706 -15.95 5.72 -20.32
N ALA A 707 -14.91 4.88 -20.24
CA ALA A 707 -13.58 5.19 -20.78
C ALA A 707 -13.55 5.32 -22.32
N GLY A 708 -14.55 4.78 -23.01
CA GLY A 708 -14.73 4.90 -24.47
C GLY A 708 -13.78 4.04 -25.31
N ARG A 709 -12.84 3.33 -24.67
CA ARG A 709 -11.99 2.29 -25.28
C ARG A 709 -11.79 1.18 -24.26
N THR A 710 -12.36 0.01 -24.54
CA THR A 710 -12.17 -1.20 -23.73
C THR A 710 -10.68 -1.51 -23.59
N PRO A 711 -10.17 -1.74 -22.37
CA PRO A 711 -8.77 -2.07 -22.18
C PRO A 711 -8.46 -3.48 -22.73
N PRO A 712 -7.29 -3.71 -23.35
CA PRO A 712 -6.93 -5.03 -23.83
C PRO A 712 -6.74 -5.99 -22.65
N THR A 713 -7.03 -7.27 -22.88
CA THR A 713 -6.81 -8.35 -21.92
C THR A 713 -5.32 -8.52 -21.61
N GLY A 714 -4.99 -8.78 -20.34
CA GLY A 714 -3.63 -9.07 -19.88
C GLY A 714 -3.62 -9.47 -18.41
N ASP A 715 -2.48 -9.29 -17.73
CA ASP A 715 -2.24 -9.76 -16.36
C ASP A 715 -2.04 -8.64 -15.32
N LEU A 716 -2.35 -7.39 -15.68
CA LEU A 716 -2.31 -6.24 -14.77
C LEU A 716 -3.63 -6.05 -14.02
N GLY A 717 -3.59 -6.12 -12.69
CA GLY A 717 -4.66 -5.64 -11.82
C GLY A 717 -4.50 -4.14 -11.55
N LEU A 718 -5.56 -3.35 -11.74
CA LEU A 718 -5.56 -1.91 -11.45
C LEU A 718 -6.70 -1.51 -10.52
N VAL A 719 -6.38 -0.97 -9.35
CA VAL A 719 -7.34 -0.28 -8.47
C VAL A 719 -6.93 1.18 -8.28
N ALA A 720 -7.86 2.11 -8.49
CA ALA A 720 -7.56 3.53 -8.35
C ALA A 720 -8.77 4.33 -7.85
N GLN A 721 -8.51 5.23 -6.90
CA GLN A 721 -9.49 6.17 -6.38
C GLN A 721 -9.86 7.24 -7.44
N SER A 722 -8.86 7.80 -8.12
CA SER A 722 -9.07 8.77 -9.21
C SER A 722 -9.31 8.09 -10.56
N GLY A 723 -10.50 8.31 -11.13
CA GLY A 723 -10.83 7.87 -12.49
C GLY A 723 -9.94 8.49 -13.58
N GLY A 724 -9.40 9.69 -13.37
CA GLY A 724 -8.44 10.32 -14.29
C GLY A 724 -7.12 9.55 -14.35
N VAL A 725 -6.66 8.98 -13.23
CA VAL A 725 -5.48 8.12 -13.16
C VAL A 725 -5.72 6.80 -13.89
N VAL A 726 -6.92 6.21 -13.78
CA VAL A 726 -7.28 5.01 -14.57
C VAL A 726 -7.14 5.26 -16.06
N LEU A 727 -7.75 6.33 -16.57
CA LEU A 727 -7.71 6.66 -18.01
C LEU A 727 -6.27 6.91 -18.49
N ALA A 728 -5.46 7.62 -17.70
CA ALA A 728 -4.07 7.90 -18.03
C ALA A 728 -3.19 6.63 -18.03
N ALA A 729 -3.34 5.76 -17.02
CA ALA A 729 -2.59 4.52 -16.91
C ALA A 729 -2.95 3.54 -18.04
N LEU A 730 -4.24 3.32 -18.29
CA LEU A 730 -4.69 2.47 -19.40
C LEU A 730 -4.21 3.00 -20.75
N ALA A 731 -4.25 4.32 -20.99
CA ALA A 731 -3.72 4.91 -22.22
C ALA A 731 -2.21 4.72 -22.38
N ALA A 732 -1.42 4.87 -21.31
CA ALA A 732 0.02 4.64 -21.33
C ALA A 732 0.37 3.17 -21.61
N TRP A 733 -0.31 2.24 -20.94
CA TRP A 733 -0.08 0.80 -21.08
C TRP A 733 -0.54 0.27 -22.45
N GLN A 734 -1.67 0.74 -22.98
CA GLN A 734 -2.14 0.41 -24.33
C GLN A 734 -1.13 0.77 -25.42
N ARG A 735 -0.40 1.89 -25.30
CA ARG A 735 0.65 2.27 -26.28
C ARG A 735 1.76 1.23 -26.39
N ILE A 736 2.09 0.59 -25.27
CA ILE A 736 3.08 -0.50 -25.19
C ILE A 736 2.43 -1.89 -25.18
N GLY A 737 1.18 -2.00 -25.65
CA GLY A 737 0.43 -3.24 -25.80
C GLY A 737 0.15 -3.99 -24.49
N LEU A 738 0.29 -3.34 -23.33
CA LEU A 738 0.00 -3.93 -22.03
C LEU A 738 -1.50 -3.93 -21.75
N GLY A 739 -1.99 -5.05 -21.23
CA GLY A 739 -3.39 -5.28 -20.92
C GLY A 739 -3.62 -5.64 -19.45
N VAL A 740 -4.88 -5.69 -19.07
CA VAL A 740 -5.36 -5.82 -17.68
C VAL A 740 -6.16 -7.10 -17.47
N SER A 741 -6.08 -7.63 -16.26
CA SER A 741 -6.94 -8.73 -15.78
C SER A 741 -8.29 -8.17 -15.33
N ALA A 742 -8.26 -7.17 -14.43
CA ALA A 742 -9.39 -6.35 -14.04
C ALA A 742 -8.97 -4.93 -13.60
N VAL A 743 -9.91 -4.00 -13.73
CA VAL A 743 -9.78 -2.58 -13.39
C VAL A 743 -10.98 -2.14 -12.54
N ALA A 744 -10.73 -1.43 -11.45
CA ALA A 744 -11.77 -0.76 -10.66
C ALA A 744 -11.42 0.68 -10.33
N ALA A 745 -12.24 1.62 -10.82
CA ALA A 745 -12.24 3.01 -10.35
C ALA A 745 -13.10 3.11 -9.08
N ILE A 746 -12.50 3.00 -7.89
CA ILE A 746 -13.27 2.91 -6.63
C ILE A 746 -13.94 4.22 -6.20
N GLY A 747 -13.53 5.35 -6.78
CA GLY A 747 -14.18 6.65 -6.56
C GLY A 747 -14.13 7.09 -5.10
N ASP A 748 -15.27 7.50 -4.53
CA ASP A 748 -15.36 7.87 -3.12
C ASP A 748 -15.33 6.65 -2.16
N ALA A 749 -15.23 5.43 -2.71
CA ALA A 749 -14.99 4.15 -2.02
C ALA A 749 -15.85 3.96 -0.75
N HIS A 750 -17.18 4.12 -0.89
CA HIS A 750 -18.12 4.05 0.23
C HIS A 750 -18.47 2.61 0.67
N ASP A 751 -18.19 1.60 -0.16
CA ASP A 751 -18.19 0.20 0.24
C ASP A 751 -16.90 -0.52 -0.14
N VAL A 752 -16.68 -0.75 -1.44
CA VAL A 752 -15.47 -1.40 -1.96
C VAL A 752 -14.28 -0.44 -1.89
N GLY A 753 -13.23 -0.82 -1.16
CA GLY A 753 -11.96 -0.10 -1.06
C GLY A 753 -10.80 -0.78 -1.80
N ALA A 754 -9.58 -0.25 -1.68
CA ALA A 754 -8.41 -0.88 -2.31
C ALA A 754 -8.13 -2.27 -1.72
N ARG A 755 -8.37 -2.48 -0.41
CA ARG A 755 -8.14 -3.74 0.29
C ARG A 755 -9.00 -4.89 -0.29
N ASP A 756 -10.26 -4.63 -0.64
CA ASP A 756 -11.12 -5.62 -1.32
C ASP A 756 -10.53 -6.03 -2.67
N LEU A 757 -10.04 -5.06 -3.46
CA LEU A 757 -9.46 -5.35 -4.78
C LEU A 757 -8.14 -6.13 -4.67
N LEU A 758 -7.31 -5.85 -3.67
CA LEU A 758 -6.11 -6.67 -3.43
C LEU A 758 -6.47 -8.13 -3.11
N ALA A 759 -7.56 -8.38 -2.37
CA ALA A 759 -8.06 -9.72 -2.14
C ALA A 759 -8.57 -10.40 -3.43
N TRP A 760 -9.27 -9.67 -4.31
CA TRP A 760 -9.66 -10.18 -5.63
C TRP A 760 -8.44 -10.57 -6.48
N PHE A 761 -7.43 -9.70 -6.55
CA PHE A 761 -6.21 -9.95 -7.34
C PHE A 761 -5.35 -11.10 -6.78
N ASP A 762 -5.56 -11.50 -5.54
CA ASP A 762 -4.85 -12.64 -4.92
C ASP A 762 -5.50 -14.00 -5.26
N GLU A 763 -6.83 -14.03 -5.32
CA GLU A 763 -7.62 -15.20 -5.71
C GLU A 763 -7.81 -15.33 -7.23
N ASP A 764 -7.56 -14.26 -8.00
CA ASP A 764 -7.63 -14.27 -9.47
C ASP A 764 -6.36 -14.82 -10.14
N PRO A 765 -6.39 -16.00 -10.78
CA PRO A 765 -5.22 -16.59 -11.44
C PRO A 765 -4.79 -15.85 -12.72
N GLY A 766 -5.60 -14.90 -13.21
CA GLY A 766 -5.24 -14.04 -14.34
C GLY A 766 -4.30 -12.90 -13.96
N THR A 767 -4.21 -12.52 -12.69
CA THR A 767 -3.43 -11.36 -12.24
C THR A 767 -2.00 -11.73 -11.86
N ARG A 768 -1.01 -10.98 -12.34
CA ARG A 768 0.43 -11.24 -12.12
C ARG A 768 1.25 -10.00 -11.72
N LEU A 769 0.66 -8.80 -11.79
CA LEU A 769 1.16 -7.57 -11.17
C LEU A 769 -0.03 -6.69 -10.82
N VAL A 770 0.03 -6.00 -9.67
CA VAL A 770 -1.02 -5.06 -9.23
C VAL A 770 -0.48 -3.64 -9.12
N VAL A 771 -1.27 -2.69 -9.59
CA VAL A 771 -1.08 -1.25 -9.42
C VAL A 771 -2.23 -0.68 -8.60
N LEU A 772 -1.88 0.07 -7.54
CA LEU A 772 -2.84 0.79 -6.70
C LEU A 772 -2.62 2.31 -6.74
N TYR A 773 -3.70 3.07 -6.66
CA TYR A 773 -3.70 4.51 -6.43
C TYR A 773 -4.77 4.85 -5.40
N ALA A 774 -4.35 5.22 -4.19
CA ALA A 774 -5.24 5.52 -3.07
C ALA A 774 -4.81 6.81 -2.36
N GLU A 775 -5.75 7.75 -2.25
CA GLU A 775 -5.58 9.05 -1.58
C GLU A 775 -5.95 8.94 -0.09
N SER A 776 -7.03 8.20 0.21
CA SER A 776 -7.56 8.01 1.57
C SER A 776 -7.90 6.53 1.85
N GLU A 777 -7.18 5.90 2.79
CA GLU A 777 -7.44 4.51 3.22
C GLU A 777 -7.79 4.46 4.71
N PRO A 778 -9.03 4.03 5.09
CA PRO A 778 -9.49 4.04 6.47
C PRO A 778 -9.01 2.84 7.32
N ASP A 779 -8.65 1.73 6.66
CA ASP A 779 -8.04 0.54 7.28
C ASP A 779 -6.69 0.27 6.61
N LEU A 780 -5.77 1.22 6.74
CA LEU A 780 -4.43 1.11 6.17
C LEU A 780 -3.63 -0.04 6.79
N ARG A 781 -3.89 -0.40 8.06
CA ARG A 781 -3.27 -1.57 8.72
C ARG A 781 -3.78 -2.90 8.14
N GLY A 782 -5.06 -3.00 7.79
CA GLY A 782 -5.61 -4.11 7.01
C GLY A 782 -5.06 -4.15 5.58
N LEU A 783 -5.06 -3.00 4.89
CA LEU A 783 -4.48 -2.89 3.54
C LEU A 783 -3.02 -3.37 3.52
N ALA A 784 -2.22 -2.98 4.52
CA ALA A 784 -0.83 -3.43 4.65
C ALA A 784 -0.70 -4.96 4.80
N ARG A 785 -1.58 -5.62 5.58
CA ARG A 785 -1.58 -7.09 5.74
C ARG A 785 -1.97 -7.82 4.45
N THR A 786 -3.05 -7.39 3.80
CA THR A 786 -3.50 -7.96 2.51
C THR A 786 -2.44 -7.73 1.43
N ALA A 787 -1.84 -6.55 1.38
CA ALA A 787 -0.77 -6.22 0.45
C ALA A 787 0.53 -6.98 0.74
N GLU A 788 0.90 -7.24 1.99
CA GLU A 788 2.07 -8.06 2.33
C GLU A 788 1.93 -9.48 1.77
N HIS A 789 0.77 -10.11 1.99
CA HIS A 789 0.48 -11.45 1.47
C HIS A 789 0.64 -11.49 -0.06
N LEU A 790 0.02 -10.53 -0.74
CA LEU A 790 0.05 -10.40 -2.19
C LEU A 790 1.47 -10.07 -2.71
N ALA A 791 2.19 -9.16 -2.05
CA ALA A 791 3.53 -8.71 -2.43
C ALA A 791 4.57 -9.84 -2.36
N ARG A 792 4.40 -10.82 -1.45
CA ARG A 792 5.23 -12.04 -1.40
C ARG A 792 5.00 -12.96 -2.61
N ARG A 793 3.85 -12.85 -3.29
CA ARG A 793 3.46 -13.67 -4.46
C ARG A 793 3.69 -12.98 -5.80
N MET A 794 3.31 -11.70 -5.92
CA MET A 794 3.41 -10.90 -7.15
C MET A 794 3.82 -9.44 -6.86
N PRO A 795 4.25 -8.63 -7.84
CA PRO A 795 4.59 -7.23 -7.60
C PRO A 795 3.34 -6.40 -7.32
N VAL A 796 3.41 -5.56 -6.28
CA VAL A 796 2.39 -4.56 -5.94
C VAL A 796 3.07 -3.19 -5.95
N LEU A 797 2.60 -2.29 -6.82
CA LEU A 797 3.15 -0.95 -7.02
C LEU A 797 2.09 0.10 -6.65
N ALA A 798 2.53 1.23 -6.09
CA ALA A 798 1.66 2.36 -5.80
C ALA A 798 2.09 3.62 -6.56
N LEU A 799 1.14 4.29 -7.22
CA LEU A 799 1.34 5.68 -7.65
C LEU A 799 0.94 6.59 -6.48
N GLU A 800 1.88 7.38 -5.96
CA GLU A 800 1.70 8.06 -4.67
C GLU A 800 1.14 9.50 -4.81
N PRO A 801 -0.07 9.78 -4.28
CA PRO A 801 -0.63 11.11 -4.28
C PRO A 801 -0.19 11.94 -3.08
N GLY A 802 -0.09 13.26 -3.27
CA GLY A 802 0.02 14.23 -2.18
C GLY A 802 1.36 14.25 -1.44
N THR A 803 2.44 13.83 -2.08
CA THR A 803 3.81 13.79 -1.50
C THR A 803 4.33 15.17 -1.04
N SER A 804 3.79 16.26 -1.61
CA SER A 804 4.04 17.63 -1.13
C SER A 804 2.83 18.21 -0.39
N ALA A 805 3.07 19.15 0.53
CA ALA A 805 2.00 19.84 1.25
C ALA A 805 0.99 20.57 0.34
N ALA A 806 1.38 20.94 -0.88
CA ALA A 806 0.46 21.47 -1.90
C ALA A 806 -0.42 20.37 -2.50
N GLY A 807 0.17 19.23 -2.87
CA GLY A 807 -0.57 18.07 -3.38
C GLY A 807 -1.52 17.46 -2.34
N ALA A 808 -1.10 17.40 -1.08
CA ALA A 808 -1.95 16.91 0.02
C ALA A 808 -3.21 17.77 0.21
N ARG A 809 -3.08 19.10 0.12
CA ARG A 809 -4.25 20.02 0.14
C ARG A 809 -5.14 19.84 -1.08
N ALA A 810 -4.58 19.61 -2.26
CA ALA A 810 -5.34 19.37 -3.48
C ALA A 810 -6.17 18.08 -3.37
N ALA A 811 -5.55 16.95 -2.98
CA ALA A 811 -6.22 15.68 -2.73
C ALA A 811 -7.36 15.81 -1.70
N ALA A 812 -7.08 16.44 -0.55
CA ALA A 812 -8.07 16.68 0.50
C ALA A 812 -9.21 17.65 0.11
N SER A 813 -9.09 18.37 -1.02
CA SER A 813 -10.17 19.19 -1.60
C SER A 813 -10.97 18.47 -2.70
N HIS A 814 -10.47 17.34 -3.19
CA HIS A 814 -11.05 16.56 -4.28
C HIS A 814 -11.74 15.27 -3.78
N THR A 815 -11.31 14.74 -2.65
CA THR A 815 -11.86 13.52 -2.03
C THR A 815 -12.87 13.84 -0.93
N ALA A 816 -13.92 13.01 -0.80
CA ALA A 816 -14.93 13.14 0.27
C ALA A 816 -14.44 12.69 1.67
N ARG A 817 -13.13 12.49 1.85
CA ARG A 817 -12.47 12.00 3.08
C ARG A 817 -11.16 12.75 3.29
N SER A 818 -10.69 12.81 4.53
CA SER A 818 -9.32 13.27 4.82
C SER A 818 -8.31 12.35 4.13
N ALA A 819 -7.38 12.93 3.36
CA ALA A 819 -6.30 12.18 2.73
C ALA A 819 -5.35 11.61 3.80
N THR A 820 -4.89 10.36 3.62
CA THR A 820 -3.96 9.72 4.55
C THR A 820 -2.61 10.47 4.54
N PRO A 821 -1.99 10.78 5.70
CA PRO A 821 -0.70 11.45 5.74
C PRO A 821 0.40 10.67 5.00
N HIS A 822 1.22 11.36 4.20
CA HIS A 822 2.22 10.70 3.34
C HIS A 822 3.17 9.80 4.12
N ALA A 823 3.71 10.26 5.25
CA ALA A 823 4.60 9.49 6.13
C ALA A 823 3.95 8.21 6.70
N VAL A 824 2.65 8.25 7.00
CA VAL A 824 1.88 7.09 7.48
C VAL A 824 1.65 6.08 6.34
N ARG A 825 1.34 6.59 5.14
CA ARG A 825 1.21 5.78 3.92
C ARG A 825 2.54 5.11 3.53
N GLU A 826 3.63 5.86 3.54
CA GLU A 826 5.00 5.38 3.28
C GLU A 826 5.39 4.27 4.26
N ALA A 827 5.20 4.51 5.57
CA ALA A 827 5.47 3.53 6.63
C ALA A 827 4.72 2.20 6.40
N ALA A 828 3.44 2.27 6.02
CA ALA A 828 2.63 1.10 5.71
C ALA A 828 3.04 0.39 4.41
N TYR A 829 3.35 1.16 3.36
CA TYR A 829 3.77 0.61 2.06
C TYR A 829 5.13 -0.09 2.15
N ALA A 830 6.09 0.50 2.89
CA ALA A 830 7.41 -0.08 3.13
C ALA A 830 7.33 -1.40 3.91
N ALA A 831 6.47 -1.48 4.93
CA ALA A 831 6.21 -2.73 5.66
C ALA A 831 5.60 -3.80 4.73
N ALA A 832 4.53 -3.43 4.00
CA ALA A 832 3.79 -4.32 3.12
C ALA A 832 4.50 -4.72 1.81
N GLY A 833 5.68 -4.18 1.52
CA GLY A 833 6.40 -4.45 0.27
C GLY A 833 5.78 -3.80 -0.97
N ILE A 834 4.83 -2.87 -0.78
CA ILE A 834 4.27 -2.03 -1.84
C ILE A 834 5.36 -1.09 -2.34
N GLN A 835 5.58 -1.07 -3.65
CA GLN A 835 6.62 -0.22 -4.24
C GLN A 835 6.04 1.15 -4.63
N GLY A 836 6.30 2.16 -3.80
CA GLY A 836 5.94 3.55 -4.07
C GLY A 836 6.66 4.15 -5.28
N VAL A 837 5.92 4.92 -6.07
CA VAL A 837 6.34 5.62 -7.29
C VAL A 837 5.62 6.97 -7.40
N GLY A 838 6.36 8.06 -7.65
CA GLY A 838 5.77 9.42 -7.74
C GLY A 838 5.23 9.83 -9.12
N GLU A 839 5.51 9.08 -10.19
CA GLU A 839 5.25 9.49 -11.58
C GLU A 839 4.67 8.36 -12.44
N LEU A 840 3.72 8.69 -13.32
CA LEU A 840 3.11 7.72 -14.25
C LEU A 840 4.10 7.15 -15.28
N GLY A 841 5.08 7.93 -15.72
CA GLY A 841 6.15 7.45 -16.62
C GLY A 841 7.01 6.39 -15.93
N THR A 842 7.52 6.72 -14.74
CA THR A 842 8.28 5.79 -13.88
C THR A 842 7.47 4.53 -13.55
N LEU A 843 6.18 4.67 -13.24
CA LEU A 843 5.28 3.54 -13.00
C LEU A 843 5.20 2.62 -14.23
N SER A 844 4.98 3.19 -15.41
CA SER A 844 4.83 2.42 -16.65
C SER A 844 6.13 1.68 -17.02
N ALA A 845 7.28 2.31 -16.82
CA ALA A 845 8.59 1.68 -17.04
C ALA A 845 8.88 0.57 -16.01
N ALA A 846 8.52 0.77 -14.74
CA ALA A 846 8.67 -0.25 -13.69
C ALA A 846 7.73 -1.45 -13.89
N VAL A 847 6.47 -1.22 -14.30
CA VAL A 847 5.51 -2.27 -14.68
C VAL A 847 6.06 -3.09 -15.85
N ALA A 848 6.50 -2.42 -16.92
CA ALA A 848 7.09 -3.08 -18.10
C ALA A 848 8.33 -3.91 -17.74
N LEU A 849 9.22 -3.38 -16.87
CA LEU A 849 10.38 -4.11 -16.37
C LEU A 849 9.98 -5.37 -15.59
N LEU A 850 9.05 -5.26 -14.65
CA LEU A 850 8.64 -6.35 -13.76
C LEU A 850 7.83 -7.46 -14.46
N GLN A 851 7.26 -7.21 -15.63
CA GLN A 851 6.65 -8.24 -16.48
C GLN A 851 7.66 -8.86 -17.46
N GLY A 852 8.51 -8.06 -18.10
CA GLY A 852 9.40 -8.53 -19.17
C GLY A 852 10.71 -9.19 -18.71
N GLN A 853 11.21 -8.84 -17.52
CA GLN A 853 12.55 -9.17 -17.03
C GLN A 853 12.54 -9.87 -15.65
N PRO A 854 13.59 -10.63 -15.29
CA PRO A 854 13.77 -11.21 -13.96
C PRO A 854 14.04 -10.12 -12.89
N LEU A 855 13.90 -10.47 -11.61
CA LEU A 855 14.21 -9.54 -10.51
C LEU A 855 15.73 -9.35 -10.31
N PRO A 856 16.19 -8.15 -9.89
CA PRO A 856 17.61 -7.90 -9.65
C PRO A 856 18.24 -8.78 -8.55
N ARG A 857 19.42 -9.33 -8.87
CA ARG A 857 20.23 -10.13 -7.94
C ARG A 857 20.99 -9.22 -6.95
N PRO A 858 21.43 -9.71 -5.78
CA PRO A 858 22.48 -9.04 -5.03
C PRO A 858 23.74 -8.93 -5.90
N GLY A 859 24.31 -7.73 -6.01
CA GLY A 859 25.45 -7.45 -6.91
C GLY A 859 25.59 -5.96 -7.21
N THR A 860 26.38 -5.63 -8.23
CA THR A 860 26.51 -4.27 -8.78
C THR A 860 25.57 -4.07 -9.98
N VAL A 861 25.08 -2.84 -10.19
CA VAL A 861 24.45 -2.42 -11.44
C VAL A 861 25.54 -1.99 -12.40
N VAL A 862 25.53 -2.53 -13.62
CA VAL A 862 26.50 -2.16 -14.66
C VAL A 862 25.84 -1.30 -15.72
N VAL A 863 26.47 -0.18 -16.07
CA VAL A 863 26.09 0.63 -17.22
C VAL A 863 26.95 0.21 -18.41
N LEU A 864 26.34 -0.19 -19.52
CA LEU A 864 27.00 -0.54 -20.79
C LEU A 864 26.58 0.44 -21.88
N THR A 865 27.52 1.17 -22.47
CA THR A 865 27.20 2.24 -23.44
C THR A 865 28.13 2.28 -24.65
N ASN A 866 27.63 2.81 -25.77
CA ASN A 866 28.48 3.26 -26.89
C ASN A 866 28.72 4.79 -26.89
N LEU A 867 28.27 5.50 -25.85
CA LEU A 867 28.43 6.94 -25.65
C LEU A 867 28.83 7.24 -24.20
N GLY A 868 30.11 7.50 -23.92
CA GLY A 868 30.58 7.82 -22.56
C GLY A 868 29.79 8.91 -21.83
N GLY A 869 29.34 9.97 -22.51
CA GLY A 869 28.45 10.98 -21.91
C GLY A 869 27.06 10.44 -21.50
N GLY A 870 26.55 9.46 -22.23
CA GLY A 870 25.36 8.69 -21.84
C GLY A 870 25.63 7.79 -20.64
N GLY A 871 26.81 7.18 -20.59
CA GLY A 871 27.29 6.41 -19.45
C GLY A 871 27.36 7.23 -18.16
N VAL A 872 27.87 8.46 -18.22
CA VAL A 872 27.88 9.40 -17.09
C VAL A 872 26.46 9.73 -16.61
N LEU A 873 25.56 10.12 -17.52
CA LEU A 873 24.17 10.44 -17.16
C LEU A 873 23.42 9.25 -16.55
N ALA A 874 23.74 8.01 -16.96
CA ALA A 874 23.19 6.81 -16.35
C ALA A 874 23.82 6.49 -14.98
N ALA A 875 25.12 6.75 -14.80
CA ALA A 875 25.78 6.59 -13.52
C ALA A 875 25.24 7.57 -12.46
N ASP A 876 25.13 8.85 -12.82
CA ASP A 876 24.54 9.90 -11.97
C ASP A 876 23.08 9.56 -11.59
N ALA A 877 22.28 9.10 -12.56
CA ALA A 877 20.91 8.69 -12.34
C ALA A 877 20.78 7.49 -11.39
N CYS A 878 21.62 6.46 -11.56
CA CYS A 878 21.64 5.31 -10.67
C CYS A 878 22.12 5.68 -9.25
N ALA A 879 23.12 6.56 -9.13
CA ALA A 879 23.61 7.05 -7.84
C ALA A 879 22.53 7.87 -7.10
N ALA A 880 21.75 8.69 -7.80
CA ALA A 880 20.63 9.45 -7.22
C ALA A 880 19.53 8.54 -6.66
N GLU A 881 19.29 7.38 -7.27
CA GLU A 881 18.34 6.36 -6.79
C GLU A 881 18.94 5.38 -5.76
N GLY A 882 20.21 5.55 -5.37
CA GLY A 882 20.91 4.68 -4.42
C GLY A 882 21.22 3.27 -4.95
N LEU A 883 21.28 3.09 -6.27
CA LEU A 883 21.68 1.83 -6.90
C LEU A 883 23.22 1.64 -6.79
N PRO A 884 23.71 0.43 -6.45
CA PRO A 884 25.14 0.20 -6.27
C PRO A 884 25.88 0.14 -7.61
N LEU A 885 26.80 1.08 -7.86
CA LEU A 885 27.72 1.09 -9.01
C LEU A 885 29.15 0.80 -8.53
N GLU A 886 29.35 -0.40 -7.98
CA GLU A 886 30.68 -0.87 -7.59
C GLU A 886 31.56 -1.13 -8.84
N PRO A 887 32.89 -0.96 -8.74
CA PRO A 887 33.84 -1.31 -9.80
C PRO A 887 33.76 -2.78 -10.23
N LEU A 888 34.02 -3.05 -11.51
CA LEU A 888 33.99 -4.43 -12.03
C LEU A 888 35.21 -5.25 -11.55
N PRO A 889 35.02 -6.53 -11.16
CA PRO A 889 36.12 -7.44 -10.86
C PRO A 889 37.06 -7.65 -12.05
N GLU A 890 38.37 -7.75 -11.79
CA GLU A 890 39.41 -7.81 -12.84
C GLU A 890 39.23 -8.98 -13.81
N ASP A 891 38.71 -10.12 -13.34
CA ASP A 891 38.43 -11.28 -14.20
C ASP A 891 37.24 -11.07 -15.16
N LEU A 892 36.29 -10.19 -14.80
CA LEU A 892 35.20 -9.77 -15.68
C LEU A 892 35.71 -8.71 -16.67
N ARG A 893 36.53 -7.76 -16.19
CA ARG A 893 37.19 -6.75 -17.04
C ARG A 893 38.01 -7.41 -18.15
N ALA A 894 38.81 -8.42 -17.83
CA ALA A 894 39.60 -9.17 -18.80
C ALA A 894 38.76 -9.91 -19.86
N ARG A 895 37.54 -10.38 -19.53
CA ARG A 895 36.63 -10.98 -20.51
C ARG A 895 35.98 -9.94 -21.42
N LEU A 896 35.65 -8.76 -20.88
CA LEU A 896 35.18 -7.62 -21.67
C LEU A 896 36.27 -7.12 -22.63
N GLU A 897 37.52 -7.03 -22.17
CA GLU A 897 38.69 -6.65 -23.00
C GLU A 897 38.97 -7.65 -24.14
N ALA A 898 38.59 -8.92 -23.98
CA ALA A 898 38.72 -9.93 -25.03
C ALA A 898 37.65 -9.85 -26.14
N VAL A 899 36.54 -9.11 -25.93
CA VAL A 899 35.43 -8.98 -26.90
C VAL A 899 35.17 -7.54 -27.37
N LEU A 900 35.78 -6.53 -26.73
CA LEU A 900 35.62 -5.12 -27.06
C LEU A 900 36.81 -4.54 -27.86
N PRO A 901 36.62 -3.43 -28.58
CA PRO A 901 37.72 -2.74 -29.27
C PRO A 901 38.79 -2.21 -28.27
N PRO A 902 40.08 -2.12 -28.64
CA PRO A 902 41.17 -1.66 -27.75
C PRO A 902 41.08 -0.21 -27.25
N LEU A 903 40.05 0.55 -27.62
CA LEU A 903 39.76 1.91 -27.15
C LEU A 903 38.58 1.96 -26.16
N ALA A 904 37.99 0.81 -25.82
CA ALA A 904 36.89 0.71 -24.87
C ALA A 904 37.36 0.87 -23.42
N SER A 905 36.51 1.47 -22.58
CA SER A 905 36.66 1.46 -21.12
C SER A 905 35.95 0.23 -20.55
N THR A 906 36.68 -0.59 -19.80
CA THR A 906 36.14 -1.75 -19.05
C THR A 906 35.96 -1.46 -17.56
N ALA A 907 35.80 -0.18 -17.20
CA ALA A 907 35.35 0.23 -15.87
C ALA A 907 33.83 0.00 -15.71
N ASN A 908 33.23 0.53 -14.65
CA ASN A 908 31.78 0.75 -14.56
C ASN A 908 31.55 2.28 -14.52
N PRO A 909 30.92 2.91 -15.53
CA PRO A 909 30.39 2.36 -16.77
C PRO A 909 31.41 1.71 -17.72
N VAL A 910 30.95 0.72 -18.46
CA VAL A 910 31.63 0.14 -19.63
C VAL A 910 31.28 0.99 -20.85
N ASP A 911 32.26 1.71 -21.42
CA ASP A 911 32.09 2.48 -22.66
C ASP A 911 32.79 1.74 -23.81
N THR A 912 32.02 1.21 -24.74
CA THR A 912 32.51 0.47 -25.90
C THR A 912 32.99 1.38 -27.05
N GLY A 913 32.74 2.69 -26.95
CA GLY A 913 33.00 3.68 -27.98
C GLY A 913 31.93 3.73 -29.09
N ALA A 914 31.78 4.91 -29.69
CA ALA A 914 30.74 5.25 -30.67
C ALA A 914 30.78 4.47 -32.00
N ALA A 915 31.85 3.71 -32.25
CA ALA A 915 32.06 2.90 -33.44
C ALA A 915 32.03 1.37 -33.16
N VAL A 916 31.54 0.96 -31.98
CA VAL A 916 31.42 -0.46 -31.62
C VAL A 916 30.57 -1.24 -32.65
N PRO A 917 31.03 -2.41 -33.14
CA PRO A 917 30.16 -3.35 -33.86
C PRO A 917 29.02 -3.87 -32.98
N ALA A 918 27.82 -4.04 -33.54
CA ALA A 918 26.64 -4.43 -32.76
C ALA A 918 26.76 -5.85 -32.14
N ASP A 919 27.51 -6.75 -32.80
CA ASP A 919 27.87 -8.08 -32.32
C ASP A 919 28.89 -8.05 -31.18
N ALA A 920 29.87 -7.13 -31.21
CA ALA A 920 30.80 -6.90 -30.11
C ALA A 920 30.09 -6.32 -28.87
N PHE A 921 29.16 -5.39 -29.06
CA PHE A 921 28.30 -4.87 -27.98
C PHE A 921 27.42 -5.98 -27.39
N ALA A 922 26.82 -6.82 -28.23
CA ALA A 922 26.05 -7.99 -27.79
C ALA A 922 26.90 -9.05 -27.07
N ALA A 923 28.18 -9.20 -27.44
CA ALA A 923 29.11 -10.09 -26.74
C ALA A 923 29.45 -9.58 -25.34
N ALA A 924 29.80 -8.30 -25.20
CA ALA A 924 30.03 -7.65 -23.91
C ALA A 924 28.79 -7.70 -23.01
N LEU A 925 27.59 -7.48 -23.56
CA LEU A 925 26.35 -7.61 -22.82
C LEU A 925 26.12 -9.04 -22.29
N ARG A 926 26.39 -10.08 -23.09
CA ARG A 926 26.28 -11.48 -22.61
C ARG A 926 27.24 -11.78 -21.46
N GLU A 927 28.49 -11.32 -21.52
CA GLU A 927 29.47 -11.48 -20.42
C GLU A 927 28.98 -10.84 -19.11
N LEU A 928 28.34 -9.65 -19.18
CA LEU A 928 27.73 -9.01 -18.03
C LEU A 928 26.49 -9.77 -17.51
N LEU A 929 25.66 -10.30 -18.40
CA LEU A 929 24.42 -10.98 -18.02
C LEU A 929 24.65 -12.33 -17.35
N GLU A 930 25.69 -13.07 -17.74
CA GLU A 930 26.00 -14.40 -17.18
C GLU A 930 26.82 -14.33 -15.88
N ASP A 931 27.52 -13.22 -15.60
CA ASP A 931 28.27 -13.05 -14.35
C ASP A 931 27.36 -12.89 -13.12
N ARG A 932 27.51 -13.75 -12.12
CA ARG A 932 26.68 -13.76 -10.90
C ARG A 932 26.83 -12.51 -10.03
N ARG A 933 27.88 -11.71 -10.21
CA ARG A 933 28.13 -10.47 -9.43
C ARG A 933 27.43 -9.25 -10.02
N VAL A 934 26.92 -9.35 -11.25
CA VAL A 934 26.05 -8.35 -11.86
C VAL A 934 24.62 -8.56 -11.37
N GLY A 935 24.06 -7.53 -10.71
CA GLY A 935 22.70 -7.53 -10.19
C GLY A 935 21.66 -7.11 -11.24
N ALA A 936 22.04 -6.19 -12.13
CA ALA A 936 21.26 -5.65 -13.25
C ALA A 936 22.18 -4.93 -14.26
N VAL A 937 21.69 -4.69 -15.48
CA VAL A 937 22.40 -3.90 -16.51
C VAL A 937 21.50 -2.77 -17.04
N LEU A 938 22.05 -1.57 -17.18
CA LEU A 938 21.49 -0.50 -18.01
C LEU A 938 22.27 -0.46 -19.33
N THR A 939 21.61 -0.71 -20.47
CA THR A 939 22.21 -0.41 -21.77
C THR A 939 21.90 1.03 -22.15
N VAL A 940 22.89 1.77 -22.66
CA VAL A 940 22.71 3.16 -23.11
C VAL A 940 23.24 3.27 -24.53
N THR A 941 22.33 3.23 -25.49
CA THR A 941 22.63 3.12 -26.93
C THR A 941 22.19 4.35 -27.71
N ALA A 942 22.93 4.65 -28.77
CA ALA A 942 22.50 5.57 -29.81
C ALA A 942 23.00 5.12 -31.19
N PRO A 943 22.22 5.31 -32.26
CA PRO A 943 22.69 5.15 -33.63
C PRO A 943 23.72 6.24 -33.96
N THR A 944 24.83 5.86 -34.56
CA THR A 944 25.86 6.76 -35.08
C THR A 944 25.97 6.62 -36.59
N GLY A 945 26.74 7.48 -37.26
CA GLY A 945 26.97 7.39 -38.71
C GLY A 945 27.76 6.15 -39.16
N VAL A 946 28.18 5.28 -38.23
CA VAL A 946 28.97 4.06 -38.51
C VAL A 946 28.45 2.78 -37.84
N SER A 947 27.60 2.86 -36.80
CA SER A 947 27.01 1.69 -36.13
C SER A 947 25.76 2.05 -35.32
N ASP A 948 24.87 1.08 -35.11
CA ASP A 948 23.79 1.14 -34.13
C ASP A 948 23.73 -0.20 -33.35
N PRO A 949 24.17 -0.23 -32.07
CA PRO A 949 24.11 -1.45 -31.26
C PRO A 949 22.72 -1.72 -30.66
N GLY A 950 21.79 -0.74 -30.65
CA GLY A 950 20.47 -0.86 -30.01
C GLY A 950 19.65 -2.09 -30.45
N PRO A 951 19.55 -2.40 -31.75
CA PRO A 951 18.83 -3.58 -32.24
C PRO A 951 19.37 -4.93 -31.72
N ALA A 952 20.63 -5.00 -31.27
CA ALA A 952 21.25 -6.23 -30.81
C ALA A 952 20.98 -6.55 -29.32
N VAL A 953 20.48 -5.58 -28.54
CA VAL A 953 20.23 -5.72 -27.09
C VAL A 953 19.27 -6.88 -26.79
N ALA A 954 18.13 -6.94 -27.49
CA ALA A 954 17.13 -7.99 -27.26
C ALA A 954 17.67 -9.40 -27.57
N GLY A 955 18.40 -9.56 -28.69
CA GLY A 955 19.01 -10.85 -29.05
C GLY A 955 20.11 -11.29 -28.08
N ALA A 956 20.89 -10.35 -27.53
CA ALA A 956 21.87 -10.65 -26.48
C ALA A 956 21.21 -11.13 -25.18
N VAL A 957 20.09 -10.54 -24.78
CA VAL A 957 19.29 -10.96 -23.62
C VAL A 957 18.57 -12.30 -23.86
N ALA A 958 18.10 -12.55 -25.08
CA ALA A 958 17.48 -13.82 -25.47
C ALA A 958 18.49 -14.99 -25.45
N ALA A 959 19.74 -14.74 -25.84
CA ALA A 959 20.81 -15.74 -25.87
C ALA A 959 21.40 -16.07 -24.48
N ALA A 960 21.22 -15.22 -23.47
CA ALA A 960 21.75 -15.40 -22.12
C ALA A 960 20.90 -16.40 -21.31
N ARG A 961 21.55 -17.36 -20.63
CA ARG A 961 20.85 -18.52 -20.01
C ARG A 961 20.06 -18.18 -18.74
N ASP A 962 20.60 -17.30 -17.92
CA ASP A 962 20.02 -16.84 -16.65
C ASP A 962 20.40 -15.36 -16.48
N PRO A 963 19.82 -14.45 -17.29
CA PRO A 963 20.26 -13.06 -17.38
C PRO A 963 19.94 -12.26 -16.12
N ALA A 964 20.77 -11.26 -15.81
CA ALA A 964 20.34 -10.15 -14.96
C ALA A 964 19.28 -9.30 -15.72
N PRO A 965 18.37 -8.59 -15.03
CA PRO A 965 17.45 -7.67 -15.71
C PRO A 965 18.18 -6.60 -16.51
N VAL A 966 17.68 -6.32 -17.71
CA VAL A 966 18.10 -5.18 -18.54
C VAL A 966 17.01 -4.12 -18.58
N VAL A 967 17.41 -2.86 -18.45
CA VAL A 967 16.66 -1.71 -18.99
C VAL A 967 17.50 -1.11 -20.11
N ASP A 968 16.89 -0.90 -21.27
CA ASP A 968 17.55 -0.21 -22.39
C ASP A 968 17.21 1.28 -22.41
N VAL A 969 18.19 2.09 -22.75
CA VAL A 969 18.08 3.53 -22.94
C VAL A 969 18.54 3.85 -24.34
N ARG A 970 17.60 4.14 -25.25
CA ARG A 970 17.89 4.47 -26.65
C ARG A 970 17.69 5.96 -26.89
N PHE A 971 18.78 6.71 -26.92
CA PHE A 971 18.72 8.15 -27.15
C PHE A 971 18.11 8.47 -28.51
N ALA A 972 17.31 9.54 -28.55
CA ALA A 972 16.52 9.96 -29.71
C ALA A 972 15.54 8.90 -30.26
N GLY A 973 15.13 7.92 -29.45
CA GLY A 973 13.98 7.08 -29.73
C GLY A 973 12.69 7.90 -29.89
N ALA A 974 11.79 7.46 -30.79
CA ALA A 974 10.56 8.18 -31.10
C ALA A 974 9.45 8.00 -30.04
N ASP A 975 9.49 6.90 -29.28
CA ASP A 975 8.60 6.60 -28.17
C ASP A 975 9.37 6.68 -26.84
N PRO A 976 8.83 7.33 -25.79
CA PRO A 976 9.54 7.50 -24.51
C PRO A 976 9.68 6.20 -23.70
N LEU A 977 8.84 5.20 -24.01
CA LEU A 977 8.87 3.84 -23.49
C LEU A 977 8.29 2.91 -24.55
N CYS A 978 9.00 1.83 -24.88
CA CYS A 978 8.52 0.75 -25.74
C CYS A 978 9.04 -0.61 -25.24
N ARG A 979 8.61 -1.69 -25.91
CA ARG A 979 9.12 -3.05 -25.67
C ARG A 979 10.05 -3.47 -26.81
N LEU A 980 11.14 -4.16 -26.47
CA LEU A 980 11.94 -4.95 -27.39
C LEU A 980 11.69 -6.44 -27.10
N PRO A 981 10.79 -7.14 -27.84
CA PRO A 981 10.54 -8.56 -27.64
C PRO A 981 11.83 -9.37 -27.76
N LEU A 982 12.03 -10.35 -26.87
CA LEU A 982 13.20 -11.25 -26.96
C LEU A 982 13.09 -12.18 -28.17
N GLU A 983 11.87 -12.59 -28.51
CA GLU A 983 11.53 -13.38 -29.69
C GLU A 983 10.18 -12.87 -30.25
N PRO A 984 9.89 -13.05 -31.56
CA PRO A 984 8.62 -12.66 -32.15
C PRO A 984 7.42 -13.33 -31.46
N GLY A 985 6.50 -12.53 -30.91
CA GLY A 985 5.32 -13.02 -30.18
C GLY A 985 5.60 -13.52 -28.75
N SER A 986 6.79 -13.28 -28.19
CA SER A 986 7.12 -13.64 -26.81
C SER A 986 6.60 -12.61 -25.79
N ASP A 987 6.03 -13.09 -24.69
CA ASP A 987 5.68 -12.28 -23.51
C ASP A 987 6.91 -11.73 -22.77
N ARG A 988 8.12 -12.24 -23.08
CA ARG A 988 9.39 -11.70 -22.53
C ARG A 988 9.98 -10.65 -23.46
N PHE A 989 10.37 -9.52 -22.89
CA PHE A 989 10.88 -8.35 -23.61
C PHE A 989 11.81 -7.53 -22.71
N VAL A 990 12.69 -6.73 -23.31
CA VAL A 990 13.42 -5.65 -22.62
C VAL A 990 12.59 -4.37 -22.70
N PRO A 991 12.35 -3.64 -21.59
CA PRO A 991 11.83 -2.28 -21.65
C PRO A 991 12.91 -1.33 -22.21
N SER A 992 12.59 -0.56 -23.24
CA SER A 992 13.47 0.48 -23.79
C SER A 992 12.84 1.85 -23.58
N VAL A 993 13.62 2.80 -23.06
CA VAL A 993 13.21 4.19 -22.78
C VAL A 993 14.15 5.20 -23.42
N THR A 994 13.78 6.48 -23.46
CA THR A 994 14.63 7.54 -24.03
C THR A 994 15.56 8.24 -23.04
N GLU A 995 15.39 8.01 -21.72
CA GLU A 995 16.09 8.75 -20.66
C GLU A 995 16.75 7.83 -19.61
N PRO A 996 18.04 8.02 -19.28
CA PRO A 996 18.70 7.26 -18.22
C PRO A 996 18.04 7.42 -16.84
N ALA A 997 17.52 8.61 -16.54
CA ALA A 997 16.85 8.90 -15.28
C ALA A 997 15.57 8.06 -15.09
N LEU A 998 14.81 7.83 -16.16
CA LEU A 998 13.63 6.97 -16.15
C LEU A 998 14.01 5.49 -15.97
N ALA A 999 15.09 5.04 -16.63
CA ALA A 999 15.61 3.69 -16.50
C ALA A 999 16.11 3.38 -15.08
N ALA A 1000 16.89 4.29 -14.48
CA ALA A 1000 17.36 4.16 -13.10
C ALA A 1000 16.20 4.07 -12.11
N ARG A 1001 15.18 4.95 -12.20
CA ARG A 1001 13.99 4.91 -11.35
C ARG A 1001 13.20 3.60 -11.49
N ALA A 1002 13.02 3.10 -12.71
CA ALA A 1002 12.35 1.83 -12.97
C ALA A 1002 13.12 0.64 -12.37
N LEU A 1003 14.46 0.63 -12.54
CA LEU A 1003 15.32 -0.39 -11.95
C LEU A 1003 15.32 -0.31 -10.41
N ALA A 1004 15.30 0.89 -9.82
CA ALA A 1004 15.23 1.09 -8.38
C ALA A 1004 13.95 0.50 -7.75
N VAL A 1005 12.81 0.58 -8.43
CA VAL A 1005 11.57 -0.10 -8.03
C VAL A 1005 11.77 -1.63 -7.99
N ALA A 1006 12.37 -2.21 -9.03
CA ALA A 1006 12.65 -3.65 -9.06
C ALA A 1006 13.71 -4.06 -8.01
N TRP A 1007 14.69 -3.19 -7.74
CA TRP A 1007 15.75 -3.40 -6.75
C TRP A 1007 15.21 -3.39 -5.32
N ARG A 1008 14.37 -2.40 -4.97
CA ARG A 1008 13.67 -2.31 -3.69
C ARG A 1008 12.77 -3.54 -3.46
N ARG A 1009 11.99 -3.96 -4.46
CA ARG A 1009 11.22 -5.21 -4.40
C ARG A 1009 12.10 -6.43 -4.14
N ALA A 1010 13.20 -6.57 -4.88
CA ALA A 1010 14.09 -7.71 -4.74
C ALA A 1010 14.82 -7.72 -3.37
N ALA A 1011 15.12 -6.55 -2.80
CA ALA A 1011 15.64 -6.44 -1.44
C ALA A 1011 14.59 -6.83 -0.38
N TRP A 1012 13.36 -6.35 -0.51
CA TRP A 1012 12.26 -6.68 0.41
C TRP A 1012 11.95 -8.19 0.42
N LEU A 1013 11.90 -8.84 -0.75
CA LEU A 1013 11.72 -10.30 -0.86
C LEU A 1013 12.87 -11.13 -0.25
N ARG A 1014 14.04 -10.52 0.02
CA ARG A 1014 15.18 -11.16 0.68
C ARG A 1014 15.18 -10.99 2.21
N ARG A 1015 14.25 -10.20 2.78
CA ARG A 1015 14.13 -10.03 4.24
C ARG A 1015 13.74 -11.36 4.91
N PRO A 1016 14.31 -11.69 6.09
CA PRO A 1016 13.81 -12.80 6.91
C PRO A 1016 12.33 -12.62 7.27
N GLY A 1017 11.53 -13.68 7.12
CA GLY A 1017 10.09 -13.68 7.45
C GLY A 1017 9.79 -13.84 8.94
N CYS A 1018 10.61 -13.30 9.82
CA CYS A 1018 10.39 -13.31 11.27
C CYS A 1018 9.59 -12.08 11.70
N GLY A 1019 8.49 -12.28 12.44
CA GLY A 1019 7.81 -11.19 13.13
C GLY A 1019 8.72 -10.52 14.17
N ALA A 1020 8.33 -9.32 14.61
CA ALA A 1020 9.08 -8.60 15.64
C ALA A 1020 9.13 -9.41 16.94
N VAL A 1021 10.34 -9.59 17.48
CA VAL A 1021 10.57 -10.32 18.73
C VAL A 1021 10.45 -9.34 19.91
N PRO A 1022 9.80 -9.71 21.03
CA PRO A 1022 9.78 -8.88 22.24
C PRO A 1022 11.22 -8.52 22.68
N PRO A 1023 11.57 -7.24 22.89
CA PRO A 1023 12.89 -6.87 23.37
C PRO A 1023 13.15 -7.41 24.79
N GLU A 1024 14.38 -7.87 25.04
CA GLU A 1024 14.74 -8.43 26.35
C GLU A 1024 14.61 -7.38 27.47
N GLY A 1025 14.07 -7.80 28.62
CA GLY A 1025 13.85 -6.94 29.79
C GLY A 1025 12.62 -6.04 29.73
N VAL A 1026 11.71 -6.20 28.75
CA VAL A 1026 10.43 -5.46 28.72
C VAL A 1026 9.36 -6.18 29.56
N ASP A 1027 8.92 -5.53 30.63
CA ASP A 1027 7.74 -5.91 31.41
C ASP A 1027 6.49 -5.18 30.90
N VAL A 1028 5.72 -5.86 30.05
CA VAL A 1028 4.45 -5.34 29.51
C VAL A 1028 3.36 -5.24 30.59
N VAL A 1029 3.44 -6.03 31.68
CA VAL A 1029 2.44 -6.01 32.76
C VAL A 1029 2.62 -4.77 33.63
N ALA A 1030 3.85 -4.49 34.07
CA ALA A 1030 4.18 -3.25 34.77
C ALA A 1030 3.88 -2.01 33.90
N ALA A 1031 4.19 -2.06 32.61
CA ALA A 1031 3.88 -0.98 31.67
C ALA A 1031 2.36 -0.74 31.54
N ARG A 1032 1.54 -1.80 31.45
CA ARG A 1032 0.07 -1.71 31.47
C ARG A 1032 -0.46 -1.16 32.79
N ALA A 1033 0.12 -1.52 33.93
CA ALA A 1033 -0.29 -1.01 35.24
C ALA A 1033 -0.12 0.52 35.34
N VAL A 1034 0.97 1.09 34.82
CA VAL A 1034 1.17 2.55 34.76
C VAL A 1034 0.09 3.22 33.91
N VAL A 1035 -0.18 2.70 32.70
CA VAL A 1035 -1.23 3.24 31.82
C VAL A 1035 -2.61 3.17 32.46
N ALA A 1036 -2.95 2.04 33.09
CA ALA A 1036 -4.23 1.84 33.76
C ALA A 1036 -4.42 2.81 34.94
N ALA A 1037 -3.37 3.07 35.73
CA ALA A 1037 -3.42 4.04 36.83
C ALA A 1037 -3.66 5.48 36.33
N VAL A 1038 -3.04 5.88 35.21
CA VAL A 1038 -3.28 7.20 34.61
C VAL A 1038 -4.70 7.31 34.06
N LEU A 1039 -5.21 6.29 33.36
CA LEU A 1039 -6.57 6.30 32.81
C LEU A 1039 -7.66 6.21 33.91
N ALA A 1040 -7.37 5.57 35.05
CA ALA A 1040 -8.25 5.61 36.22
C ALA A 1040 -8.35 7.02 36.83
N ARG A 1041 -7.24 7.77 36.86
CA ARG A 1041 -7.21 9.19 37.29
C ARG A 1041 -7.83 10.13 36.25
N ALA A 1042 -7.59 9.88 34.97
CA ALA A 1042 -7.99 10.73 33.84
C ALA A 1042 -8.60 9.88 32.70
N PRO A 1043 -9.90 9.53 32.76
CA PRO A 1043 -10.53 8.65 31.75
C PRO A 1043 -10.54 9.17 30.31
N GLY A 1044 -10.33 10.48 30.11
CA GLY A 1044 -10.16 11.09 28.79
C GLY A 1044 -8.74 11.00 28.23
N GLY A 1045 -7.76 10.57 29.03
CA GLY A 1045 -6.33 10.66 28.73
C GLY A 1045 -5.67 11.91 29.33
N ASP A 1046 -4.35 11.83 29.53
CA ASP A 1046 -3.48 12.92 29.95
C ASP A 1046 -2.01 12.61 29.57
N TRP A 1047 -1.12 13.57 29.79
CA TRP A 1047 0.33 13.36 29.79
C TRP A 1047 0.77 12.65 31.07
N LEU A 1048 1.70 11.69 30.95
CA LEU A 1048 2.30 11.05 32.11
C LEU A 1048 3.16 12.04 32.90
N LEU A 1049 3.02 12.02 34.23
CA LEU A 1049 3.87 12.78 35.15
C LEU A 1049 5.28 12.17 35.18
N PRO A 1050 6.34 12.91 35.56
CA PRO A 1050 7.71 12.42 35.37
C PRO A 1050 8.07 11.12 36.10
N TYR A 1051 7.44 10.82 37.25
CA TYR A 1051 7.60 9.54 37.94
C TYR A 1051 6.87 8.39 37.22
N GLU A 1052 5.77 8.68 36.53
CA GLU A 1052 5.01 7.71 35.72
C GLU A 1052 5.76 7.41 34.41
N VAL A 1053 6.35 8.44 33.78
CA VAL A 1053 7.32 8.26 32.68
C VAL A 1053 8.49 7.42 33.15
N GLY A 1054 9.07 7.71 34.32
CA GLY A 1054 10.17 6.92 34.90
C GLY A 1054 9.81 5.44 35.08
N ALA A 1055 8.64 5.15 35.67
CA ALA A 1055 8.14 3.78 35.84
C ALA A 1055 7.91 3.06 34.49
N LEU A 1056 7.28 3.74 33.52
CA LEU A 1056 7.02 3.18 32.19
C LEU A 1056 8.33 2.94 31.41
N CYS A 1057 9.30 3.85 31.51
CA CYS A 1057 10.61 3.68 30.89
C CYS A 1057 11.44 2.57 31.54
N ALA A 1058 11.33 2.38 32.86
CA ALA A 1058 11.94 1.25 33.57
C ALA A 1058 11.30 -0.08 33.13
N ALA A 1059 9.97 -0.16 33.06
CA ALA A 1059 9.25 -1.33 32.57
C ALA A 1059 9.57 -1.68 31.11
N ALA A 1060 9.82 -0.68 30.26
CA ALA A 1060 10.30 -0.89 28.88
C ALA A 1060 11.83 -1.11 28.77
N ALA A 1061 12.56 -0.98 29.88
CA ALA A 1061 14.03 -0.91 29.94
C ALA A 1061 14.64 0.05 28.89
N LEU A 1062 14.04 1.24 28.74
CA LEU A 1062 14.55 2.31 27.87
C LEU A 1062 15.81 2.95 28.47
N PRO A 1063 16.79 3.39 27.65
CA PRO A 1063 18.09 3.87 28.11
C PRO A 1063 18.05 5.32 28.63
N VAL A 1064 17.15 5.62 29.56
CA VAL A 1064 16.94 6.97 30.12
C VAL A 1064 18.07 7.34 31.11
N VAL A 1065 18.49 8.61 31.09
CA VAL A 1065 19.43 9.14 32.09
C VAL A 1065 18.77 9.12 33.47
N PRO A 1066 19.43 8.55 34.52
CA PRO A 1066 18.88 8.48 35.88
C PRO A 1066 18.34 9.83 36.35
N ALA A 1067 17.07 9.83 36.79
CA ALA A 1067 16.31 11.04 37.02
C ALA A 1067 15.62 10.96 38.40
N THR A 1068 15.82 12.00 39.21
CA THR A 1068 15.14 12.13 40.50
C THR A 1068 13.97 13.11 40.35
N TRP A 1069 12.77 12.68 40.74
CA TRP A 1069 11.60 13.55 40.85
C TRP A 1069 11.65 14.31 42.17
N ALA A 1070 11.53 15.63 42.11
CA ALA A 1070 11.67 16.55 43.22
C ALA A 1070 10.43 17.47 43.29
N PRO A 1071 9.42 17.14 44.12
CA PRO A 1071 8.24 17.98 44.28
C PRO A 1071 8.55 19.40 44.75
N THR A 1072 9.50 19.56 45.69
CA THR A 1072 9.88 20.83 46.31
C THR A 1072 11.30 21.29 45.93
N PRO A 1073 11.64 22.59 46.16
CA PRO A 1073 13.01 23.08 46.02
C PRO A 1073 14.03 22.36 46.91
N ALA A 1074 13.61 21.88 48.09
CA ALA A 1074 14.47 21.15 49.02
C ALA A 1074 14.81 19.75 48.49
N ASP A 1075 13.83 19.03 47.94
CA ASP A 1075 14.05 17.74 47.28
C ASP A 1075 15.01 17.88 46.09
N ALA A 1076 14.90 18.97 45.34
CA ALA A 1076 15.74 19.24 44.18
C ALA A 1076 17.21 19.50 44.58
N ALA A 1077 17.44 20.26 45.65
CA ALA A 1077 18.76 20.45 46.22
C ALA A 1077 19.35 19.14 46.79
N ALA A 1078 18.55 18.35 47.51
CA ALA A 1078 18.97 17.05 48.03
C ALA A 1078 19.36 16.08 46.90
N ALA A 1079 18.57 16.02 45.83
CA ALA A 1079 18.87 15.23 44.63
C ALA A 1079 20.16 15.69 43.94
N ALA A 1080 20.40 17.00 43.82
CA ALA A 1080 21.62 17.54 43.24
C ALA A 1080 22.86 17.22 44.11
N ALA A 1081 22.75 17.36 45.43
CA ALA A 1081 23.81 17.01 46.36
C ALA A 1081 24.16 15.51 46.31
N ALA A 1082 23.14 14.63 46.23
CA ALA A 1082 23.33 13.19 46.11
C ALA A 1082 23.98 12.75 44.78
N LEU A 1083 23.81 13.52 43.70
CA LEU A 1083 24.46 13.28 42.41
C LEU A 1083 25.93 13.75 42.37
N GLY A 1084 26.37 14.60 43.30
CA GLY A 1084 27.79 14.91 43.52
C GLY A 1084 28.53 15.63 42.38
N GLY A 1085 27.82 16.20 41.40
CA GLY A 1085 28.41 16.85 40.24
C GLY A 1085 27.40 17.69 39.45
N PRO A 1086 27.79 18.25 38.28
CA PRO A 1086 26.92 19.13 37.50
C PRO A 1086 25.64 18.43 37.04
N VAL A 1087 24.49 19.04 37.35
CA VAL A 1087 23.15 18.54 37.02
C VAL A 1087 22.46 19.41 35.96
N ALA A 1088 21.47 18.81 35.30
CA ALA A 1088 20.41 19.50 34.60
C ALA A 1088 19.14 19.49 35.45
N VAL A 1089 18.54 20.66 35.65
CA VAL A 1089 17.27 20.86 36.36
C VAL A 1089 16.17 21.16 35.33
N LYS A 1090 15.03 20.48 35.45
CA LYS A 1090 13.90 20.57 34.50
C LYS A 1090 12.59 20.79 35.24
N GLY A 1091 11.96 21.93 35.04
CA GLY A 1091 10.67 22.26 35.66
C GLY A 1091 9.50 21.60 34.93
N THR A 1092 8.52 21.12 35.70
CA THR A 1092 7.31 20.49 35.19
C THR A 1092 6.10 21.32 35.60
N VAL A 1093 5.37 21.83 34.60
CA VAL A 1093 4.22 22.73 34.77
C VAL A 1093 3.07 22.21 33.89
N ARG A 1094 1.86 22.14 34.45
CA ARG A 1094 0.67 21.62 33.76
C ARG A 1094 0.42 22.41 32.47
N GLY A 1095 0.32 21.68 31.35
CA GLY A 1095 0.13 22.25 30.01
C GLY A 1095 1.39 22.78 29.30
N VAL A 1096 2.57 22.74 29.93
CA VAL A 1096 3.82 23.20 29.28
C VAL A 1096 4.54 22.05 28.58
N VAL A 1097 4.57 22.11 27.24
CA VAL A 1097 5.19 21.09 26.37
C VAL A 1097 6.70 21.32 26.23
N HIS A 1098 7.11 22.49 25.76
CA HIS A 1098 8.52 22.79 25.42
C HIS A 1098 9.25 23.45 26.61
N LYS A 1099 9.78 22.61 27.51
CA LYS A 1099 10.44 23.04 28.77
C LYS A 1099 11.51 24.13 28.56
N GLY A 1100 12.32 24.01 27.50
CA GLY A 1100 13.38 24.97 27.18
C GLY A 1100 12.86 26.36 26.81
N ASP A 1101 11.80 26.43 26.01
CA ASP A 1101 11.25 27.71 25.53
C ASP A 1101 10.36 28.41 26.58
N ALA A 1102 9.83 27.64 27.53
CA ALA A 1102 9.20 28.16 28.75
C ALA A 1102 10.20 28.64 29.82
N GLY A 1103 11.52 28.48 29.60
CA GLY A 1103 12.55 28.81 30.59
C GLY A 1103 12.52 27.92 31.84
N LEU A 1104 12.05 26.68 31.69
CA LEU A 1104 11.97 25.62 32.71
C LEU A 1104 13.08 24.57 32.52
N LEU A 1105 14.23 24.99 32.00
CA LEU A 1105 15.41 24.17 31.76
C LEU A 1105 16.65 24.97 32.19
N ARG A 1106 17.42 24.43 33.14
CA ARG A 1106 18.65 25.05 33.66
C ARG A 1106 19.74 23.98 33.69
N LEU A 1107 20.78 24.18 32.89
CA LEU A 1107 21.98 23.34 32.84
C LEU A 1107 23.18 24.13 32.28
N PRO A 1108 24.41 23.81 32.71
CA PRO A 1108 24.73 23.04 33.92
C PRO A 1108 24.39 23.83 35.18
N VAL A 1109 24.09 23.14 36.28
CA VAL A 1109 24.07 23.70 37.64
C VAL A 1109 24.94 22.80 38.52
N SER A 1110 25.84 23.39 39.32
CA SER A 1110 26.78 22.62 40.16
C SER A 1110 26.58 22.84 41.66
N ASP A 1111 25.77 23.82 42.05
CA ASP A 1111 25.48 24.16 43.44
C ASP A 1111 24.02 23.77 43.79
N PRO A 1112 23.80 22.88 44.78
CA PRO A 1112 22.46 22.57 45.30
C PRO A 1112 21.65 23.81 45.73
N ALA A 1113 22.28 24.90 46.19
CA ALA A 1113 21.58 26.13 46.53
C ALA A 1113 21.08 26.89 45.28
N GLU A 1114 21.84 26.89 44.17
CA GLU A 1114 21.35 27.39 42.88
C GLU A 1114 20.20 26.52 42.35
N VAL A 1115 20.23 25.21 42.56
CA VAL A 1115 19.12 24.30 42.22
C VAL A 1115 17.85 24.68 42.99
N ALA A 1116 17.91 24.82 44.33
CA ALA A 1116 16.78 25.27 45.13
C ALA A 1116 16.24 26.63 44.66
N ALA A 1117 17.11 27.64 44.52
CA ALA A 1117 16.71 28.98 44.09
C ALA A 1117 16.07 28.99 42.69
N THR A 1118 16.58 28.17 41.76
CA THR A 1118 16.01 27.98 40.43
C THR A 1118 14.60 27.39 40.50
N VAL A 1119 14.40 26.36 41.33
CA VAL A 1119 13.11 25.67 41.46
C VAL A 1119 12.07 26.56 42.17
N THR A 1120 12.44 27.27 43.24
CA THR A 1120 11.58 28.28 43.89
C THR A 1120 11.13 29.34 42.88
N GLY A 1121 12.07 29.93 42.15
CA GLY A 1121 11.79 30.93 41.11
C GLY A 1121 11.07 30.39 39.86
N TRP A 1122 10.82 29.08 39.76
CA TRP A 1122 9.93 28.46 38.77
C TRP A 1122 8.54 28.18 39.37
N GLN A 1123 8.48 27.66 40.59
CA GLN A 1123 7.26 27.42 41.35
C GLN A 1123 6.46 28.71 41.56
N GLU A 1124 7.12 29.80 41.98
CA GLU A 1124 6.50 31.13 42.14
C GLU A 1124 5.89 31.67 40.83
N ARG A 1125 6.53 31.42 39.68
CA ARG A 1125 6.04 31.87 38.37
C ARG A 1125 4.93 31.00 37.80
N ALA A 1126 4.84 29.75 38.23
CA ALA A 1126 3.87 28.77 37.74
C ALA A 1126 2.62 28.66 38.63
N GLY A 1127 2.71 29.02 39.92
CA GLY A 1127 1.60 28.95 40.87
C GLY A 1127 0.98 27.55 40.95
N GLU A 1128 -0.36 27.47 40.93
CA GLU A 1128 -1.13 26.21 40.96
C GLU A 1128 -0.88 25.28 39.75
N ALA A 1129 -0.22 25.77 38.70
CA ALA A 1129 0.19 24.93 37.57
C ALA A 1129 1.55 24.24 37.80
N TRP A 1130 2.31 24.59 38.85
CA TRP A 1130 3.54 23.90 39.22
C TRP A 1130 3.25 22.45 39.65
N LEU A 1131 4.06 21.51 39.18
CA LEU A 1131 3.94 20.08 39.54
C LEU A 1131 5.20 19.54 40.25
N GLY A 1132 6.38 20.10 39.97
CA GLY A 1132 7.66 19.66 40.53
C GLY A 1132 8.80 19.78 39.52
N ALA A 1133 10.02 19.48 39.98
CA ALA A 1133 11.23 19.47 39.16
C ALA A 1133 11.75 18.04 38.94
N VAL A 1134 12.50 17.85 37.85
CA VAL A 1134 13.34 16.67 37.62
C VAL A 1134 14.80 17.11 37.69
N VAL A 1135 15.61 16.37 38.44
CA VAL A 1135 17.07 16.55 38.53
C VAL A 1135 17.76 15.33 37.92
N GLN A 1136 18.68 15.57 36.98
CA GLN A 1136 19.44 14.56 36.25
C GLN A 1136 20.93 14.96 36.22
N PRO A 1137 21.90 14.02 36.22
CA PRO A 1137 23.29 14.33 35.93
C PRO A 1137 23.44 14.85 34.49
N LEU A 1138 24.42 15.72 34.25
CA LEU A 1138 24.73 16.21 32.90
C LEU A 1138 25.22 15.06 32.00
N ALA A 1139 24.67 14.95 30.80
CA ALA A 1139 25.06 13.92 29.83
C ALA A 1139 26.35 14.28 29.06
N GLU A 1140 27.01 13.27 28.51
CA GLU A 1140 28.09 13.44 27.52
C GLU A 1140 27.56 14.16 26.26
N ALA A 1141 28.40 14.96 25.61
CA ALA A 1141 28.06 15.58 24.33
C ALA A 1141 28.07 14.55 23.19
N GLY A 1142 27.01 14.55 22.37
CA GLY A 1142 26.85 13.64 21.23
C GLY A 1142 25.79 14.15 20.26
N ASP A 1143 25.50 13.35 19.23
CA ASP A 1143 24.45 13.68 18.26
C ASP A 1143 23.07 13.51 18.89
N GLU A 1144 22.23 14.55 18.81
CA GLU A 1144 20.85 14.52 19.27
C GLU A 1144 19.94 13.91 18.20
N LEU A 1145 19.29 12.79 18.52
CA LEU A 1145 18.26 12.15 17.70
C LEU A 1145 16.89 12.23 18.37
N LEU A 1146 15.85 12.09 17.55
CA LEU A 1146 14.46 11.87 17.97
C LEU A 1146 14.08 10.44 17.60
N VAL A 1147 13.63 9.67 18.60
CA VAL A 1147 12.92 8.40 18.41
C VAL A 1147 11.52 8.60 18.98
N GLY A 1148 10.49 8.39 18.15
CA GLY A 1148 9.11 8.64 18.58
C GLY A 1148 8.12 7.60 18.05
N ALA A 1149 6.91 7.61 18.61
CA ALA A 1149 5.77 6.82 18.17
C ALA A 1149 4.48 7.65 18.27
N VAL A 1150 3.62 7.56 17.26
CA VAL A 1150 2.29 8.17 17.25
C VAL A 1150 1.25 7.14 16.83
N ARG A 1151 0.07 7.16 17.45
CA ARG A 1151 -1.05 6.26 17.11
C ARG A 1151 -2.00 6.91 16.12
N ASP A 1152 -1.79 6.59 14.84
CA ASP A 1152 -2.71 6.90 13.75
C ASP A 1152 -3.97 6.01 13.82
N ALA A 1153 -5.11 6.54 13.36
CA ALA A 1153 -6.40 5.86 13.43
C ALA A 1153 -6.57 4.72 12.42
N ALA A 1154 -5.89 4.78 11.26
CA ALA A 1154 -6.01 3.81 10.16
C ALA A 1154 -4.82 2.83 10.11
N ALA A 1155 -3.62 3.27 10.49
CA ALA A 1155 -2.40 2.46 10.46
C ALA A 1155 -2.00 1.87 11.83
N GLY A 1156 -2.55 2.41 12.93
CA GLY A 1156 -2.13 2.09 14.29
C GLY A 1156 -0.85 2.83 14.70
N ALA A 1157 0.03 2.19 15.46
CA ALA A 1157 1.28 2.81 15.88
C ALA A 1157 2.27 2.94 14.71
N VAL A 1158 2.74 4.16 14.49
CA VAL A 1158 3.78 4.53 13.53
C VAL A 1158 4.96 5.07 14.31
N VAL A 1159 6.12 4.43 14.18
CA VAL A 1159 7.38 4.93 14.75
C VAL A 1159 8.14 5.79 13.77
N LEU A 1160 8.92 6.72 14.31
CA LEU A 1160 9.77 7.64 13.57
C LEU A 1160 11.19 7.70 14.14
N LEU A 1161 12.15 7.96 13.25
CA LEU A 1161 13.54 8.27 13.56
C LEU A 1161 13.96 9.53 12.79
N GLY A 1162 14.61 10.48 13.46
CA GLY A 1162 15.10 11.71 12.83
C GLY A 1162 16.07 12.50 13.72
N PRO A 1163 16.47 13.71 13.31
CA PRO A 1163 17.28 14.61 14.12
C PRO A 1163 16.49 15.11 15.33
N GLY A 1164 17.15 15.22 16.48
CA GLY A 1164 16.56 15.59 17.77
C GLY A 1164 16.87 17.01 18.23
N GLY A 1165 16.52 17.26 19.49
CA GLY A 1165 16.79 18.50 20.20
C GLY A 1165 16.20 19.72 19.49
N ARG A 1166 16.94 20.83 19.48
CA ARG A 1166 16.48 22.10 18.86
C ARG A 1166 16.59 22.11 17.32
N ALA A 1167 17.16 21.07 16.71
CA ALA A 1167 17.27 20.93 15.25
C ALA A 1167 16.09 20.16 14.60
N THR A 1168 15.26 19.50 15.43
CA THR A 1168 14.10 18.65 15.09
C THR A 1168 13.15 19.25 14.03
N ASP A 1169 12.96 20.56 14.02
CA ASP A 1169 12.04 21.27 13.10
C ASP A 1169 12.77 21.93 11.92
N ALA A 1170 14.08 22.16 12.02
CA ALA A 1170 14.87 22.86 11.01
C ALA A 1170 15.39 21.94 9.90
N LEU A 1171 15.62 20.66 10.21
CA LEU A 1171 16.18 19.68 9.27
C LEU A 1171 15.13 18.81 8.57
N GLY A 1172 13.93 18.67 9.14
CA GLY A 1172 12.74 18.07 8.52
C GLY A 1172 12.78 16.56 8.18
N HIS A 1173 13.96 15.96 7.97
CA HIS A 1173 14.10 14.61 7.48
C HIS A 1173 13.84 13.55 8.57
N ARG A 1174 12.70 12.84 8.48
CA ARG A 1174 12.30 11.78 9.42
C ARG A 1174 11.87 10.54 8.64
N VAL A 1175 12.37 9.37 9.05
CA VAL A 1175 12.00 8.07 8.45
C VAL A 1175 10.93 7.41 9.31
N HIS A 1176 9.92 6.79 8.69
CA HIS A 1176 8.76 6.24 9.40
C HIS A 1176 8.56 4.74 9.10
N ARG A 1177 8.11 3.97 10.08
CA ARG A 1177 7.71 2.55 9.93
C ARG A 1177 6.49 2.24 10.80
N LEU A 1178 5.71 1.23 10.42
CA LEU A 1178 4.69 0.70 11.32
C LEU A 1178 5.35 -0.04 12.48
N ALA A 1179 4.79 0.09 13.68
CA ALA A 1179 5.13 -0.79 14.79
C ALA A 1179 4.35 -2.12 14.68
N PRO A 1180 4.92 -3.24 15.16
CA PRO A 1180 6.27 -3.38 15.70
C PRO A 1180 7.31 -3.55 14.57
N VAL A 1181 8.53 -3.06 14.75
CA VAL A 1181 9.58 -3.06 13.70
C VAL A 1181 10.47 -4.30 13.76
N THR A 1182 10.94 -4.78 12.60
CA THR A 1182 11.99 -5.81 12.51
C THR A 1182 13.39 -5.19 12.49
N ASP A 1183 14.43 -5.99 12.70
CA ASP A 1183 15.82 -5.52 12.56
C ASP A 1183 16.13 -4.97 11.15
N ALA A 1184 15.50 -5.53 10.11
CA ALA A 1184 15.64 -5.03 8.74
C ALA A 1184 15.01 -3.63 8.57
N ASP A 1185 13.88 -3.37 9.25
CA ASP A 1185 13.27 -2.04 9.27
C ASP A 1185 14.10 -1.04 10.08
N VAL A 1186 14.72 -1.47 11.18
CA VAL A 1186 15.66 -0.65 11.97
C VAL A 1186 16.88 -0.27 11.13
N GLU A 1187 17.51 -1.22 10.43
CA GLU A 1187 18.61 -0.93 9.51
C GLU A 1187 18.22 0.05 8.40
N GLU A 1188 17.02 -0.08 7.84
CA GLU A 1188 16.50 0.85 6.84
C GLU A 1188 16.18 2.23 7.41
N MET A 1189 15.62 2.33 8.62
CA MET A 1189 15.38 3.62 9.28
C MET A 1189 16.71 4.33 9.55
N LEU A 1190 17.70 3.63 10.10
CA LEU A 1190 19.06 4.16 10.30
C LEU A 1190 19.65 4.65 8.97
N ARG A 1191 19.70 3.79 7.95
CA ARG A 1191 20.23 4.13 6.61
C ARG A 1191 19.50 5.32 5.98
N GLY A 1192 18.17 5.37 6.11
CA GLY A 1192 17.32 6.42 5.59
C GLY A 1192 17.51 7.80 6.23
N THR A 1193 18.10 7.90 7.43
CA THR A 1193 18.48 9.22 7.99
C THR A 1193 19.59 9.93 7.22
N GLY A 1194 20.33 9.22 6.35
CA GLY A 1194 21.56 9.71 5.71
C GLY A 1194 22.77 9.78 6.66
N LEU A 1195 22.57 10.14 7.94
CA LEU A 1195 23.62 10.32 8.95
C LEU A 1195 24.56 9.12 9.04
N PHE A 1196 24.03 7.92 9.26
CA PHE A 1196 24.83 6.71 9.49
C PHE A 1196 25.56 6.18 8.24
N GLY A 1197 25.26 6.72 7.06
CA GLY A 1197 26.07 6.49 5.85
C GLY A 1197 27.38 7.29 5.82
N THR A 1198 27.48 8.38 6.60
CA THR A 1198 28.65 9.28 6.59
C THR A 1198 29.85 8.73 7.36
N ALA A 1199 31.04 9.30 7.15
CA ALA A 1199 32.24 8.95 7.92
C ALA A 1199 32.08 9.20 9.44
N HIS A 1200 31.33 10.25 9.81
CA HIS A 1200 31.00 10.57 11.20
C HIS A 1200 29.99 9.58 11.78
N GLY A 1201 28.84 9.41 11.13
CA GLY A 1201 27.75 8.53 11.61
C GLY A 1201 28.15 7.06 11.76
N ARG A 1202 29.15 6.58 10.98
CA ARG A 1202 29.74 5.24 11.15
C ARG A 1202 30.53 5.05 12.46
N THR A 1203 30.78 6.12 13.23
CA THR A 1203 31.41 6.04 14.57
C THR A 1203 30.38 5.92 15.71
N LEU A 1204 29.10 6.20 15.45
CA LEU A 1204 28.04 6.22 16.46
C LEU A 1204 27.53 4.83 16.79
N ALA A 1205 27.02 4.63 18.01
CA ALA A 1205 26.48 3.37 18.50
C ALA A 1205 25.09 3.03 17.90
N THR A 1206 25.04 2.75 16.59
CA THR A 1206 23.84 2.37 15.83
C THR A 1206 23.00 1.28 16.50
N GLY A 1207 23.64 0.26 17.08
CA GLY A 1207 22.95 -0.81 17.80
C GLY A 1207 22.15 -0.34 19.01
N ALA A 1208 22.62 0.70 19.72
CA ALA A 1208 21.91 1.27 20.87
C ALA A 1208 20.72 2.16 20.43
N VAL A 1209 20.86 2.86 19.30
CA VAL A 1209 19.74 3.59 18.66
C VAL A 1209 18.68 2.61 18.20
N GLY A 1210 19.09 1.52 17.54
CA GLY A 1210 18.21 0.45 17.09
C GLY A 1210 17.47 -0.25 18.24
N ASP A 1211 18.11 -0.48 19.38
CA ASP A 1211 17.45 -1.08 20.54
C ASP A 1211 16.40 -0.14 21.18
N CYS A 1212 16.73 1.15 21.32
CA CYS A 1212 15.77 2.15 21.76
C CYS A 1212 14.55 2.24 20.82
N LEU A 1213 14.78 2.19 19.50
CA LEU A 1213 13.74 2.19 18.47
C LEU A 1213 12.86 0.94 18.53
N ARG A 1214 13.43 -0.27 18.70
CA ARG A 1214 12.64 -1.51 18.92
C ARG A 1214 11.79 -1.45 20.19
N ARG A 1215 12.34 -0.93 21.30
CA ARG A 1215 11.60 -0.78 22.57
C ARG A 1215 10.43 0.19 22.44
N VAL A 1216 10.64 1.35 21.82
CA VAL A 1216 9.57 2.32 21.54
C VAL A 1216 8.50 1.74 20.62
N ALA A 1217 8.88 1.04 19.54
CA ALA A 1217 7.94 0.38 18.65
C ALA A 1217 7.12 -0.71 19.36
N TRP A 1218 7.79 -1.60 20.10
CA TRP A 1218 7.13 -2.67 20.84
C TRP A 1218 6.13 -2.13 21.88
N LEU A 1219 6.53 -1.09 22.62
CA LEU A 1219 5.68 -0.46 23.64
C LEU A 1219 4.43 0.20 23.02
N ALA A 1220 4.56 0.89 21.88
CA ALA A 1220 3.46 1.56 21.20
C ALA A 1220 2.49 0.61 20.45
N ASP A 1221 2.92 -0.63 20.18
CA ASP A 1221 2.03 -1.68 19.66
C ASP A 1221 1.34 -2.47 20.80
N ALA A 1222 2.09 -2.82 21.86
CA ALA A 1222 1.59 -3.57 23.02
C ALA A 1222 0.65 -2.78 23.96
N LEU A 1223 0.68 -1.43 23.87
CA LEU A 1223 -0.17 -0.47 24.61
C LEU A 1223 -0.93 0.45 23.64
N PRO A 1224 -2.07 0.03 23.03
CA PRO A 1224 -2.82 0.85 22.08
C PRO A 1224 -3.46 2.12 22.68
N GLU A 1225 -3.41 2.28 24.01
CA GLU A 1225 -3.76 3.47 24.77
C GLU A 1225 -2.72 4.60 24.61
N VAL A 1226 -1.46 4.27 24.32
CA VAL A 1226 -0.40 5.25 24.06
C VAL A 1226 -0.70 5.97 22.74
N ARG A 1227 -0.86 7.28 22.82
CA ARG A 1227 -1.21 8.15 21.67
C ARG A 1227 0.00 8.83 21.07
N GLU A 1228 0.91 9.29 21.92
CA GLU A 1228 2.20 9.89 21.56
C GLU A 1228 3.27 9.39 22.56
N LEU A 1229 4.44 9.01 22.06
CA LEU A 1229 5.63 8.70 22.85
C LEU A 1229 6.82 9.35 22.14
N ASP A 1230 7.47 10.31 22.76
CA ASP A 1230 8.62 11.04 22.21
C ASP A 1230 9.84 10.85 23.12
N VAL A 1231 10.94 10.35 22.56
CA VAL A 1231 12.27 10.29 23.18
C VAL A 1231 13.13 11.36 22.51
N ASN A 1232 13.24 12.54 23.14
CA ASN A 1232 13.84 13.71 22.50
C ASN A 1232 14.54 14.67 23.50
N PRO A 1233 15.87 14.81 23.48
CA PRO A 1233 16.83 14.09 22.62
C PRO A 1233 17.17 12.69 23.17
N LEU A 1234 17.32 11.75 22.26
CA LEU A 1234 18.18 10.57 22.40
C LEU A 1234 19.59 11.00 21.98
N VAL A 1235 20.48 11.25 22.94
CA VAL A 1235 21.89 11.56 22.65
C VAL A 1235 22.64 10.28 22.30
N VAL A 1236 23.43 10.32 21.24
CA VAL A 1236 24.22 9.19 20.74
C VAL A 1236 25.70 9.53 20.68
N THR A 1237 26.54 8.66 21.23
CA THR A 1237 28.01 8.72 21.15
C THR A 1237 28.55 7.37 20.65
N PRO A 1238 29.86 7.24 20.38
CA PRO A 1238 30.47 5.94 20.11
C PRO A 1238 30.32 4.92 21.26
N GLY A 1239 30.07 5.39 22.49
CA GLY A 1239 29.88 4.55 23.68
C GLY A 1239 28.45 4.03 23.90
N GLY A 1240 27.44 4.60 23.21
CA GLY A 1240 26.05 4.18 23.37
C GLY A 1240 25.03 5.26 23.01
N ALA A 1241 23.79 5.05 23.42
CA ALA A 1241 22.72 6.05 23.35
C ALA A 1241 22.08 6.27 24.73
N ARG A 1242 21.62 7.49 25.02
CA ARG A 1242 20.94 7.87 26.27
C ARG A 1242 19.80 8.84 26.03
N ALA A 1243 18.62 8.52 26.52
CA ALA A 1243 17.44 9.36 26.44
C ALA A 1243 17.48 10.43 27.55
N LEU A 1244 17.53 11.72 27.17
CA LEU A 1244 17.60 12.80 28.16
C LEU A 1244 16.21 13.21 28.65
N ASP A 1245 15.23 13.27 27.75
CA ASP A 1245 13.83 13.58 28.05
C ASP A 1245 12.94 12.56 27.33
N VAL A 1246 11.91 12.08 28.02
CA VAL A 1246 10.86 11.23 27.45
C VAL A 1246 9.52 11.86 27.79
N ARG A 1247 8.59 11.87 26.83
CA ARG A 1247 7.22 12.37 26.98
C ARG A 1247 6.26 11.31 26.48
N VAL A 1248 5.18 11.07 27.21
CA VAL A 1248 4.16 10.07 26.83
C VAL A 1248 2.78 10.65 27.08
N GLN A 1249 1.90 10.56 26.10
CA GLN A 1249 0.47 10.82 26.25
C GLN A 1249 -0.31 9.51 26.11
N VAL A 1250 -1.20 9.25 27.04
CA VAL A 1250 -2.16 8.13 26.98
C VAL A 1250 -3.57 8.65 26.83
N GLY A 1251 -4.45 7.82 26.27
CA GLY A 1251 -5.89 8.06 26.21
C GLY A 1251 -6.66 6.75 26.15
N PRO A 1252 -8.00 6.79 26.26
CA PRO A 1252 -8.82 5.60 26.07
C PRO A 1252 -8.56 4.97 24.71
N LEU A 1253 -8.81 3.66 24.59
CA LEU A 1253 -8.66 2.93 23.33
C LEU A 1253 -9.40 3.63 22.16
N PRO A 1254 -8.85 3.66 20.94
CA PRO A 1254 -9.58 4.06 19.75
C PRO A 1254 -10.90 3.28 19.57
N ALA A 1255 -11.89 3.91 18.92
CA ALA A 1255 -13.29 3.46 18.85
C ALA A 1255 -13.78 3.26 17.42
#